data_AF-A0A9P1FCY7-F1
#
_entry.id   AF-A0A9P1FCY7-F1
#
_cell.length_a   1.000
_cell.length_b   1.000
_cell.length_c   1.000
_cell.angle_alpha   90.00
_cell.angle_beta   90.00
_cell.angle_gamma   90.00
#
_symmetry.space_group_name_H-M   'P 1'
#
loop_
_entity.id
_entity.type
_entity.pdbx_description
1 polymer ?
#
loop_
_entity_poly.entity_id
_entity_poly.type
_entity_poly.pdbx_seq_one_letter_code
_entity_poly.pdbx_strand_id
1 'polypeptide(L)'
;MSRISRILILLTGLCLVLGLVTPAFAQHLAVRRPDQYPSPTVKVPAAGHMFDADYSWADNTLSGDWFGLRGELAQRGVVFGIRYVPLLLHNTTGGFDTGFFGGGPLGTTVTVDTDLLMGHEGGTLFFDYEFFSWYNGRFPTNSQFDPTGSYVGVDTNLIESDDKRLNQVAQLYYEQSMFDDKFTWSFGKMDANAPFAAVQAAGAFQNSIAMYTSTLNPFIPTYPNESTALVVSANATDNLSGSFGWFDGTTAAYDPTTGISGPSTGPRGPSTFFNNDGHWFLITQVDLNWQLDDRLPGSVGAGAWMQTGLTATSGTNTDGVSDVPGCYLQWQQIVWSPSDEIAADGGGVAYFGQFGWSDPNKNPVHWSLMTGLSATGIFPSRPADALGCMFAYTHYTSNPAIYQSTQRNGLSGPSGGHELSLESFYIWYWKSWSYLQPGVMWINSPGGGDPAPLDDDVLAYLLAGAGLPLALAASNVLGDAPASRTPAAQAIPPTQAKPDYVCNIEAKTIAPLGKPTEATLINGTLPGTEIRYREGDMFRVLVNNHLDVPTTLHWHGMIVPNYMDGVPGVTQMPIAPGDSVLYEYVLRQSGTYWYHSHYGFQEQTGLSGPLIIEAKDEPHACDHDVVVMLSDWLDQSPEGIIPQIRGQQPATSAVKVPDTPGYPFPQDKKFNVDINYPGYLINGQSNQSPWSLKVRKGDRIRLRCINSSTATFFQVALEGHQMEMIAADGQDIVPLTVDNFVIAAAERYDLLVTIKESGSFTLHAAALGTDQQAVGVVHTADAAPKVNLQKPQFSGVSGGMADYASLKSPVNTTLPEGEVKSFVIDLGGQMMKYLWSMNGEYFPEVFSPDGKATPLTIKSGDRVRMRLTNSTMMYHPMHLHGHFFRLLTGDGPQPMAPLKDTVAVGPKQQINFEFTADNPGNWFFHCHNLYHLASGMARVIRYEV
;
A
#
# COMPACT_ATOMS: atom_id res chain seq x y z
N MET A 1 41.39 38.21 -25.98
CA MET A 1 41.80 36.86 -25.54
C MET A 1 40.88 35.85 -26.19
N SER A 2 41.40 34.82 -26.86
CA SER A 2 40.59 33.87 -27.61
C SER A 2 39.64 33.09 -26.69
N ARG A 3 38.44 32.72 -27.18
CA ARG A 3 37.44 31.92 -26.43
C ARG A 3 38.08 30.63 -25.84
N ILE A 4 39.06 30.06 -26.54
CA ILE A 4 39.84 28.89 -26.11
C ILE A 4 40.67 29.16 -24.85
N SER A 5 41.23 30.37 -24.72
CA SER A 5 42.06 30.76 -23.57
C SER A 5 41.24 30.86 -22.27
N ARG A 6 39.93 31.18 -22.34
CA ARG A 6 39.05 31.23 -21.16
C ARG A 6 38.63 29.82 -20.69
N ILE A 7 38.40 28.92 -21.64
CA ILE A 7 38.06 27.50 -21.37
C ILE A 7 39.25 26.78 -20.70
N LEU A 8 40.47 27.02 -21.18
CA LEU A 8 41.69 26.47 -20.56
C LEU A 8 41.95 27.02 -19.15
N ILE A 9 41.62 28.29 -18.87
CA ILE A 9 41.77 28.86 -17.52
C ILE A 9 40.75 28.26 -16.54
N LEU A 10 39.52 27.98 -16.99
CA LEU A 10 38.50 27.27 -16.20
C LEU A 10 38.93 25.82 -15.90
N LEU A 11 39.43 25.08 -16.89
CA LEU A 11 39.94 23.71 -16.72
C LEU A 11 41.16 23.67 -15.77
N THR A 12 42.06 24.65 -15.87
CA THR A 12 43.26 24.72 -15.02
C THR A 12 42.92 25.13 -13.59
N GLY A 13 41.92 25.99 -13.40
CA GLY A 13 41.39 26.36 -12.08
C GLY A 13 40.73 25.18 -11.36
N LEU A 14 40.00 24.33 -12.10
CA LEU A 14 39.34 23.14 -11.57
C LEU A 14 40.33 22.08 -11.08
N CYS A 15 41.42 21.84 -11.84
CA CYS A 15 42.50 20.94 -11.41
C CYS A 15 43.23 21.40 -10.13
N LEU A 16 43.28 22.71 -9.87
CA LEU A 16 43.90 23.29 -8.67
C LEU A 16 43.00 23.19 -7.42
N VAL A 17 41.68 23.28 -7.59
CA VAL A 17 40.72 23.01 -6.51
C VAL A 17 40.71 21.52 -6.14
N LEU A 18 40.83 20.63 -7.15
CA LEU A 18 40.93 19.18 -6.97
C LEU A 18 42.25 18.71 -6.32
N GLY A 19 43.31 19.52 -6.37
CA GLY A 19 44.60 19.21 -5.74
C GLY A 19 44.69 19.53 -4.23
N LEU A 20 43.74 20.31 -3.69
CA LEU A 20 43.77 20.80 -2.30
C LEU A 20 42.81 20.07 -1.34
N VAL A 21 41.88 19.27 -1.87
CA VAL A 21 41.06 18.37 -1.06
C VAL A 21 41.77 17.01 -0.98
N THR A 22 42.58 16.89 0.06
CA THR A 22 43.64 15.88 0.26
C THR A 22 43.24 14.39 0.18
N PRO A 23 44.22 13.48 -0.07
CA PRO A 23 44.09 12.01 0.05
C PRO A 23 43.70 11.47 1.44
N ALA A 24 43.56 12.34 2.45
CA ALA A 24 43.19 11.98 3.81
C ALA A 24 41.71 11.58 3.95
N PHE A 25 40.84 12.02 3.01
CA PHE A 25 39.42 11.66 3.02
C PHE A 25 39.14 10.30 2.36
N ALA A 26 40.03 9.83 1.49
CA ALA A 26 39.86 8.60 0.71
C ALA A 26 40.29 7.32 1.46
N GLN A 27 40.94 7.42 2.62
CA GLN A 27 41.51 6.26 3.34
C GLN A 27 40.54 5.55 4.31
N HIS A 28 39.32 6.07 4.50
CA HIS A 28 38.37 5.55 5.50
C HIS A 28 36.95 5.24 4.98
N LEU A 29 36.72 5.32 3.67
CA LEU A 29 35.45 4.92 3.05
C LEU A 29 35.59 3.51 2.46
N ALA A 30 34.62 2.64 2.70
CA ALA A 30 34.58 1.33 2.06
C ALA A 30 34.33 1.54 0.55
N VAL A 31 35.32 1.19 -0.26
CA VAL A 31 35.32 1.43 -1.71
C VAL A 31 34.76 0.20 -2.43
N ARG A 32 33.61 0.34 -3.09
CA ARG A 32 33.08 -0.64 -4.07
C ARG A 32 32.62 0.09 -5.34
N ARG A 33 32.60 -0.66 -6.44
CA ARG A 33 32.37 -0.23 -7.82
C ARG A 33 31.02 0.51 -8.02
N PRO A 34 30.92 1.38 -9.04
CA PRO A 34 29.72 2.19 -9.32
C PRO A 34 28.52 1.36 -9.81
N ASP A 35 28.74 0.14 -10.30
CA ASP A 35 27.70 -0.82 -10.71
C ASP A 35 26.90 -1.41 -9.52
N GLN A 36 27.31 -1.14 -8.27
CA GLN A 36 26.66 -1.62 -7.05
C GLN A 36 25.83 -0.56 -6.31
N TYR A 37 25.67 0.65 -6.86
CA TYR A 37 24.87 1.71 -6.23
C TYR A 37 23.54 1.90 -6.96
N PRO A 38 22.45 1.29 -6.46
CA PRO A 38 21.11 1.56 -6.98
C PRO A 38 20.67 2.97 -6.59
N SER A 39 20.20 3.73 -7.58
CA SER A 39 19.69 5.10 -7.42
C SER A 39 18.32 5.12 -6.73
N PRO A 40 18.05 6.11 -5.84
CA PRO A 40 16.72 6.32 -5.28
C PRO A 40 15.79 6.98 -6.31
N THR A 41 15.28 6.19 -7.26
CA THR A 41 14.16 6.59 -8.13
C THR A 41 13.28 5.40 -8.44
N VAL A 42 12.01 5.70 -8.73
CA VAL A 42 11.04 4.86 -9.45
C VAL A 42 11.78 3.89 -10.37
N LYS A 43 11.48 2.59 -10.26
CA LYS A 43 12.03 1.52 -11.09
C LYS A 43 11.87 1.84 -12.58
N VAL A 44 12.83 2.55 -13.16
CA VAL A 44 13.04 2.58 -14.60
C VAL A 44 14.10 1.52 -14.84
N PRO A 45 13.76 0.39 -15.48
CA PRO A 45 14.74 -0.65 -15.74
C PRO A 45 15.91 -0.04 -16.52
N ALA A 46 17.13 -0.24 -16.01
CA ALA A 46 18.35 0.08 -16.75
C ALA A 46 18.27 -0.57 -18.14
N ALA A 47 18.90 0.03 -19.17
CA ALA A 47 18.79 -0.45 -20.54
C ALA A 47 19.06 -1.97 -20.65
N GLY A 48 20.06 -2.50 -19.93
CA GLY A 48 20.33 -3.95 -19.87
C GLY A 48 19.19 -4.81 -19.33
N HIS A 49 18.47 -4.34 -18.30
CA HIS A 49 17.30 -5.06 -17.75
C HIS A 49 16.09 -5.06 -18.68
N MET A 50 15.98 -4.10 -19.60
CA MET A 50 14.91 -4.10 -20.60
C MET A 50 15.06 -5.23 -21.64
N PHE A 51 16.27 -5.79 -21.77
CA PHE A 51 16.61 -6.84 -22.74
C PHE A 51 16.90 -8.21 -22.08
N ASP A 52 16.75 -8.32 -20.75
CA ASP A 52 16.96 -9.57 -20.01
C ASP A 52 15.88 -10.63 -20.31
N ALA A 53 16.28 -11.91 -20.30
CA ALA A 53 15.38 -13.05 -20.55
C ALA A 53 14.27 -13.21 -19.50
N ASP A 54 14.45 -12.65 -18.30
CA ASP A 54 13.50 -12.67 -17.19
C ASP A 54 12.56 -11.44 -17.17
N TYR A 55 12.62 -10.57 -18.18
CA TYR A 55 11.76 -9.39 -18.28
C TYR A 55 10.31 -9.78 -18.60
N SER A 56 9.49 -9.94 -17.55
CA SER A 56 8.06 -10.26 -17.67
C SER A 56 7.27 -9.06 -18.19
N TRP A 57 6.89 -9.10 -19.46
CA TRP A 57 5.93 -8.17 -20.05
C TRP A 57 4.51 -8.35 -19.49
N ALA A 58 4.21 -9.52 -18.90
CA ALA A 58 2.88 -9.92 -18.43
C ALA A 58 2.44 -9.18 -17.16
N ASP A 59 3.36 -8.93 -16.23
CA ASP A 59 3.05 -8.25 -14.97
C ASP A 59 3.35 -6.75 -15.00
N ASN A 60 4.30 -6.32 -15.84
CA ASN A 60 4.87 -4.97 -15.81
C ASN A 60 4.40 -4.01 -16.90
N THR A 61 3.42 -4.39 -17.73
CA THR A 61 2.83 -3.47 -18.72
C THR A 61 1.33 -3.70 -18.91
N LEU A 62 0.57 -2.64 -19.17
CA LEU A 62 -0.88 -2.71 -19.41
C LEU A 62 -1.24 -3.64 -20.58
N SER A 63 -0.43 -3.65 -21.64
CA SER A 63 -0.71 -4.40 -22.87
C SER A 63 -0.12 -5.81 -22.89
N GLY A 64 0.59 -6.21 -21.82
CA GLY A 64 1.19 -7.53 -21.71
C GLY A 64 2.28 -7.82 -22.75
N ASP A 65 2.59 -9.11 -22.91
CA ASP A 65 3.38 -9.62 -24.03
C ASP A 65 2.44 -9.87 -25.22
N TRP A 66 2.71 -9.26 -26.38
CA TRP A 66 1.86 -9.34 -27.57
C TRP A 66 1.97 -10.71 -28.25
N PHE A 67 1.40 -11.74 -27.62
CA PHE A 67 1.51 -13.14 -28.02
C PHE A 67 2.97 -13.65 -28.10
N GLY A 68 3.87 -13.10 -27.28
CA GLY A 68 5.30 -13.43 -27.27
C GLY A 68 6.18 -12.50 -28.11
N LEU A 69 5.59 -11.63 -28.93
CA LEU A 69 6.34 -10.78 -29.85
C LEU A 69 7.24 -9.77 -29.13
N ARG A 70 6.81 -9.22 -27.98
CA ARG A 70 7.63 -8.24 -27.25
C ARG A 70 8.80 -8.93 -26.58
N GLY A 71 8.58 -10.12 -26.01
CA GLY A 71 9.65 -10.98 -25.52
C GLY A 71 10.67 -11.31 -26.61
N GLU A 72 10.21 -11.72 -27.80
CA GLU A 72 11.08 -12.07 -28.92
C GLU A 72 11.90 -10.86 -29.43
N LEU A 73 11.30 -9.67 -29.50
CA LEU A 73 12.00 -8.46 -29.92
C LEU A 73 13.03 -8.01 -28.87
N ALA A 74 12.68 -8.07 -27.58
CA ALA A 74 13.59 -7.73 -26.49
C ALA A 74 14.82 -8.64 -26.47
N GLN A 75 14.64 -9.95 -26.67
CA GLN A 75 15.75 -10.91 -26.80
C GLN A 75 16.66 -10.63 -28.01
N ARG A 76 16.19 -9.84 -28.99
CA ARG A 76 16.96 -9.39 -30.15
C ARG A 76 17.43 -7.95 -30.01
N GLY A 77 17.37 -7.38 -28.81
CA GLY A 77 17.83 -6.03 -28.53
C GLY A 77 16.87 -4.93 -28.97
N VAL A 78 15.56 -5.17 -29.12
CA VAL A 78 14.59 -4.13 -29.48
C VAL A 78 13.43 -4.07 -28.51
N VAL A 79 13.25 -2.92 -27.85
CA VAL A 79 12.21 -2.69 -26.84
C VAL A 79 11.30 -1.55 -27.27
N PHE A 80 9.98 -1.80 -27.18
CA PHE A 80 8.94 -0.84 -27.49
C PHE A 80 8.18 -0.45 -26.22
N GLY A 81 7.99 0.86 -26.01
CA GLY A 81 7.23 1.42 -24.89
C GLY A 81 6.12 2.36 -25.37
N ILE A 82 4.99 2.34 -24.68
CA ILE A 82 3.95 3.37 -24.77
C ILE A 82 3.63 3.81 -23.35
N ARG A 83 3.71 5.11 -23.08
CA ARG A 83 3.45 5.70 -21.76
C ARG A 83 2.45 6.83 -21.90
N TYR A 84 1.47 6.89 -21.02
CA TYR A 84 0.54 8.00 -20.95
C TYR A 84 0.54 8.58 -19.53
N VAL A 85 0.83 9.87 -19.39
CA VAL A 85 0.96 10.57 -18.10
C VAL A 85 -0.02 11.75 -18.05
N PRO A 86 -1.26 11.55 -17.57
CA PRO A 86 -2.17 12.67 -17.38
C PRO A 86 -1.80 13.48 -16.13
N LEU A 87 -1.53 14.77 -16.32
CA LEU A 87 -1.34 15.76 -15.27
C LEU A 87 -2.66 16.50 -15.03
N LEU A 88 -3.18 16.41 -13.80
CA LEU A 88 -4.40 17.08 -13.38
C LEU A 88 -4.06 18.01 -12.22
N LEU A 89 -4.32 19.31 -12.41
CA LEU A 89 -3.89 20.35 -11.49
C LEU A 89 -5.08 21.26 -11.17
N HIS A 90 -5.14 21.69 -9.91
CA HIS A 90 -6.21 22.56 -9.41
C HIS A 90 -5.61 23.64 -8.54
N ASN A 91 -5.67 24.90 -8.99
CA ASN A 91 -5.37 26.04 -8.12
C ASN A 91 -6.61 26.42 -7.31
N THR A 92 -6.58 26.12 -6.02
CA THR A 92 -7.73 26.31 -5.12
C THR A 92 -7.83 27.75 -4.60
N THR A 93 -6.71 28.45 -4.40
CA THR A 93 -6.65 29.80 -3.82
C THR A 93 -5.35 30.52 -4.18
N GLY A 94 -5.39 31.83 -4.41
CA GLY A 94 -4.20 32.64 -4.71
C GLY A 94 -3.78 32.55 -6.19
N GLY A 95 -2.66 33.18 -6.55
CA GLY A 95 -2.18 33.24 -7.94
C GLY A 95 -3.01 34.16 -8.84
N PHE A 96 -2.75 34.09 -10.16
CA PHE A 96 -3.46 34.88 -11.16
C PHE A 96 -4.86 34.32 -11.48
N ASP A 97 -5.03 33.00 -11.46
CA ASP A 97 -6.28 32.32 -11.81
C ASP A 97 -6.54 31.10 -10.91
N THR A 98 -7.78 30.94 -10.43
CA THR A 98 -8.23 29.74 -9.70
C THR A 98 -9.02 28.80 -10.61
N GLY A 99 -8.87 27.49 -10.40
CA GLY A 99 -9.64 26.48 -11.13
C GLY A 99 -8.82 25.26 -11.53
N PHE A 100 -9.48 24.41 -12.33
CA PHE A 100 -8.97 23.12 -12.77
C PHE A 100 -8.42 23.17 -14.19
N PHE A 101 -7.30 22.49 -14.41
CA PHE A 101 -6.71 22.27 -15.71
C PHE A 101 -6.06 20.88 -15.76
N GLY A 102 -5.91 20.36 -16.97
CA GLY A 102 -5.24 19.10 -17.15
C GLY A 102 -4.77 18.92 -18.57
N GLY A 103 -3.69 18.17 -18.72
CA GLY A 103 -3.05 17.81 -19.98
C GLY A 103 -2.03 16.70 -19.73
N GLY A 104 -1.41 16.16 -20.77
CA GLY A 104 -0.36 15.16 -20.56
C GLY A 104 0.17 14.57 -21.85
N PRO A 105 1.41 14.05 -21.84
CA PRO A 105 1.99 13.36 -22.99
C PRO A 105 1.51 11.91 -23.07
N LEU A 106 1.28 11.47 -24.31
CA LEU A 106 1.33 10.09 -24.76
C LEU A 106 2.67 9.91 -25.48
N GLY A 107 3.64 9.29 -24.80
CA GLY A 107 4.96 8.96 -25.32
C GLY A 107 5.02 7.56 -25.92
N THR A 108 5.81 7.40 -26.98
CA THR A 108 6.13 6.12 -27.63
C THR A 108 7.63 6.04 -27.80
N THR A 109 8.23 5.05 -27.14
CA THR A 109 9.68 4.85 -27.14
C THR A 109 10.08 3.61 -27.92
N VAL A 110 11.25 3.67 -28.55
CA VAL A 110 11.96 2.53 -29.12
C VAL A 110 13.40 2.59 -28.66
N THR A 111 13.84 1.55 -27.95
CA THR A 111 15.25 1.39 -27.54
C THR A 111 15.83 0.19 -28.26
N VAL A 112 17.02 0.36 -28.83
CA VAL A 112 17.74 -0.69 -29.53
C VAL A 112 19.12 -0.88 -28.92
N ASP A 113 19.38 -2.09 -28.42
CA ASP A 113 20.70 -2.57 -28.05
C ASP A 113 21.42 -3.08 -29.31
N THR A 114 22.54 -2.44 -29.65
CA THR A 114 23.25 -2.77 -30.89
C THR A 114 24.10 -4.03 -30.78
N ASP A 115 24.44 -4.47 -29.57
CA ASP A 115 25.16 -5.73 -29.35
C ASP A 115 24.22 -6.90 -29.64
N LEU A 116 23.03 -6.88 -29.04
CA LEU A 116 22.03 -7.92 -29.25
C LEU A 116 21.45 -7.93 -30.67
N LEU A 117 21.25 -6.76 -31.28
CA LEU A 117 20.63 -6.67 -32.62
C LEU A 117 21.61 -6.97 -33.75
N MET A 118 22.84 -6.46 -33.68
CA MET A 118 23.81 -6.49 -34.79
C MET A 118 25.24 -6.84 -34.39
N GLY A 119 25.49 -7.24 -33.15
CA GLY A 119 26.81 -7.64 -32.64
C GLY A 119 27.79 -6.48 -32.47
N HIS A 120 27.28 -5.25 -32.33
CA HIS A 120 28.10 -4.06 -32.09
C HIS A 120 28.07 -3.71 -30.60
N GLU A 121 29.12 -4.11 -29.90
CA GLU A 121 29.23 -4.03 -28.43
C GLU A 121 29.09 -2.60 -27.90
N GLY A 122 28.34 -2.44 -26.81
CA GLY A 122 28.24 -1.21 -26.01
C GLY A 122 27.46 -0.06 -26.65
N GLY A 123 26.75 -0.28 -27.76
CA GLY A 123 25.94 0.76 -28.40
C GLY A 123 24.45 0.67 -28.08
N THR A 124 23.80 1.83 -27.94
CA THR A 124 22.35 1.97 -27.75
C THR A 124 21.80 3.04 -28.68
N LEU A 125 20.72 2.74 -29.41
CA LEU A 125 19.94 3.74 -30.15
C LEU A 125 18.61 3.96 -29.41
N PHE A 126 18.30 5.21 -29.08
CA PHE A 126 17.07 5.59 -28.41
C PHE A 126 16.23 6.53 -29.27
N PHE A 127 14.93 6.28 -29.33
CA PHE A 127 13.94 7.10 -30.02
C PHE A 127 12.73 7.30 -29.10
N ASP A 128 12.28 8.55 -28.97
CA ASP A 128 11.09 8.92 -28.23
C ASP A 128 10.23 9.90 -29.03
N TYR A 129 8.96 9.52 -29.22
CA TYR A 129 7.94 10.32 -29.86
C TYR A 129 6.81 10.63 -28.89
N GLU A 130 6.45 11.90 -28.77
CA GLU A 130 5.43 12.35 -27.82
C GLU A 130 4.31 13.13 -28.50
N PHE A 131 3.09 12.78 -28.10
CA PHE A 131 1.88 13.55 -28.38
C PHE A 131 1.35 14.17 -27.09
N PHE A 132 1.29 15.50 -27.01
CA PHE A 132 0.74 16.21 -25.87
C PHE A 132 -0.62 16.83 -26.22
N SER A 133 -1.61 16.72 -25.32
CA SER A 133 -2.90 17.40 -25.48
C SER A 133 -3.38 18.05 -24.19
N TRP A 134 -3.93 19.26 -24.31
CA TRP A 134 -4.59 19.98 -23.21
C TRP A 134 -6.11 19.71 -23.22
N TYR A 135 -6.71 19.42 -22.06
CA TYR A 135 -8.12 19.01 -21.95
C TYR A 135 -9.10 20.16 -21.70
N ASN A 136 -8.64 21.38 -21.36
CA ASN A 136 -9.53 22.48 -21.00
C ASN A 136 -9.61 23.56 -22.10
N GLY A 137 -10.78 23.70 -22.73
CA GLY A 137 -11.06 24.70 -23.77
C GLY A 137 -11.36 26.11 -23.24
N ARG A 138 -11.15 26.38 -21.94
CA ARG A 138 -11.43 27.67 -21.30
C ARG A 138 -10.36 28.75 -21.56
N PHE A 139 -9.13 28.39 -21.87
CA PHE A 139 -8.06 29.36 -22.10
C PHE A 139 -7.87 29.56 -23.61
N PRO A 140 -7.86 30.82 -24.10
CA PRO A 140 -7.51 31.14 -25.48
C PRO A 140 -6.16 30.52 -25.87
N THR A 141 -6.04 29.98 -27.08
CA THR A 141 -4.83 29.28 -27.56
C THR A 141 -3.60 30.18 -27.67
N ASN A 142 -3.80 31.49 -27.61
CA ASN A 142 -2.78 32.53 -27.69
C ASN A 142 -2.39 33.08 -26.31
N SER A 143 -2.82 32.44 -25.22
CA SER A 143 -2.46 32.81 -23.85
C SER A 143 -1.78 31.63 -23.16
N GLN A 144 -0.45 31.71 -23.01
CA GLN A 144 0.35 30.84 -22.13
C GLN A 144 -0.34 30.65 -20.76
N PHE A 145 -0.36 29.42 -20.27
CA PHE A 145 -1.08 29.02 -19.06
C PHE A 145 -0.23 29.35 -17.82
N ASP A 146 -0.73 30.22 -16.93
CA ASP A 146 0.00 30.69 -15.73
C ASP A 146 -1.00 31.00 -14.59
N PRO A 147 -1.42 29.98 -13.81
CA PRO A 147 -2.37 30.15 -12.72
C PRO A 147 -1.72 30.69 -11.44
N THR A 148 -0.42 30.49 -11.24
CA THR A 148 0.28 30.78 -9.99
C THR A 148 1.12 32.05 -10.02
N GLY A 149 1.61 32.45 -11.19
CA GLY A 149 2.57 33.53 -11.38
C GLY A 149 3.98 33.18 -10.93
N SER A 150 4.28 31.88 -10.83
CA SER A 150 5.55 31.39 -10.30
C SER A 150 6.55 31.27 -11.44
N TYR A 151 7.77 31.80 -11.26
CA TYR A 151 8.80 31.70 -12.29
C TYR A 151 9.47 30.32 -12.31
N VAL A 152 9.37 29.55 -11.23
CA VAL A 152 10.11 28.28 -11.05
C VAL A 152 9.21 27.11 -10.65
N GLY A 153 7.91 27.33 -10.68
CA GLY A 153 6.89 26.36 -10.29
C GLY A 153 6.29 25.62 -11.47
N VAL A 154 4.99 25.35 -11.33
CA VAL A 154 4.10 24.68 -12.29
C VAL A 154 4.17 25.29 -13.70
N ASP A 155 4.59 26.55 -13.83
CA ASP A 155 4.53 27.36 -15.05
C ASP A 155 5.72 27.11 -16.02
N THR A 156 6.85 26.55 -15.57
CA THR A 156 8.07 26.39 -16.42
C THR A 156 8.09 25.17 -17.33
N ASN A 157 7.36 24.11 -16.97
CA ASN A 157 7.39 22.82 -17.70
C ASN A 157 6.13 22.57 -18.54
N LEU A 158 5.13 23.44 -18.47
CA LEU A 158 3.80 23.23 -19.05
C LEU A 158 3.55 24.13 -20.28
N ILE A 159 4.46 24.03 -21.25
CA ILE A 159 4.29 24.36 -22.67
C ILE A 159 3.98 25.84 -22.99
N GLU A 160 5.01 26.53 -23.48
CA GLU A 160 4.94 27.77 -24.26
C GLU A 160 4.47 27.56 -25.73
N SER A 161 3.64 26.56 -26.02
CA SER A 161 3.12 26.35 -27.38
C SER A 161 1.70 26.86 -27.48
N ASP A 162 1.46 27.80 -28.40
CA ASP A 162 0.14 28.30 -28.79
C ASP A 162 -0.79 27.21 -29.40
N ASP A 163 -0.35 25.95 -29.44
CA ASP A 163 -1.09 24.84 -30.03
C ASP A 163 -1.70 23.93 -28.95
N LYS A 164 -2.99 23.60 -29.09
CA LYS A 164 -3.71 22.69 -28.16
C LYS A 164 -3.15 21.27 -28.18
N ARG A 165 -2.29 20.97 -29.17
CA ARG A 165 -1.74 19.65 -29.47
C ARG A 165 -0.30 19.77 -29.95
N LEU A 166 0.65 19.22 -29.20
CA LEU A 166 2.06 19.11 -29.61
C LEU A 166 2.31 17.69 -30.13
N ASN A 167 3.01 17.55 -31.25
CA ASN A 167 3.48 16.27 -31.78
C ASN A 167 4.97 16.40 -32.06
N GLN A 168 5.81 15.62 -31.38
CA GLN A 168 7.24 15.71 -31.61
C GLN A 168 8.05 14.45 -31.42
N VAL A 169 9.19 14.40 -32.11
CA VAL A 169 10.31 13.52 -31.72
C VAL A 169 11.04 14.26 -30.59
N ALA A 170 10.80 13.84 -29.36
CA ALA A 170 11.38 14.43 -28.15
C ALA A 170 12.87 14.09 -28.08
N GLN A 171 13.21 12.81 -28.23
CA GLN A 171 14.60 12.35 -28.22
C GLN A 171 14.89 11.42 -29.39
N LEU A 172 16.09 11.56 -29.96
CA LEU A 172 16.64 10.61 -30.92
C LEU A 172 18.16 10.70 -30.85
N TYR A 173 18.79 9.69 -30.26
CA TYR A 173 20.23 9.67 -30.14
C TYR A 173 20.82 8.28 -30.19
N TYR A 174 22.11 8.24 -30.51
CA TYR A 174 22.95 7.07 -30.38
C TYR A 174 23.95 7.29 -29.25
N GLU A 175 24.12 6.28 -28.42
CA GLU A 175 25.08 6.22 -27.33
C GLU A 175 26.02 5.04 -27.53
N GLN A 176 27.29 5.22 -27.15
CA GLN A 176 28.30 4.19 -27.20
C GLN A 176 29.15 4.24 -25.91
N SER A 177 29.10 3.16 -25.16
CA SER A 177 30.02 2.87 -24.07
C SER A 177 31.23 2.09 -24.58
N MET A 178 32.40 2.40 -24.02
CA MET A 178 33.68 1.79 -24.38
C MET A 178 34.52 1.55 -23.12
N PHE A 179 35.45 0.59 -23.23
CA PHE A 179 36.44 0.28 -22.19
C PHE A 179 35.82 -0.14 -20.84
N ASP A 180 34.89 -1.09 -20.87
CA ASP A 180 34.13 -1.54 -19.69
C ASP A 180 33.40 -0.36 -19.01
N ASP A 181 32.61 0.39 -19.81
CA ASP A 181 31.83 1.56 -19.37
C ASP A 181 32.64 2.72 -18.75
N LYS A 182 33.96 2.76 -18.99
CA LYS A 182 34.81 3.86 -18.50
C LYS A 182 34.69 5.13 -19.32
N PHE A 183 34.21 5.02 -20.55
CA PHE A 183 33.98 6.16 -21.42
C PHE A 183 32.71 5.94 -22.22
N THR A 184 31.82 6.92 -22.16
CA THR A 184 30.57 6.91 -22.90
C THR A 184 30.47 8.20 -23.70
N TRP A 185 30.07 8.10 -24.96
CA TRP A 185 29.69 9.26 -25.75
C TRP A 185 28.32 9.05 -26.38
N SER A 186 27.57 10.13 -26.45
CA SER A 186 26.22 10.11 -26.97
C SER A 186 26.09 11.27 -27.94
N PHE A 187 25.45 11.05 -29.09
CA PHE A 187 25.18 12.08 -30.09
C PHE A 187 23.74 12.00 -30.63
N GLY A 188 23.05 13.14 -30.68
CA GLY A 188 21.69 13.25 -31.20
C GLY A 188 20.84 14.28 -30.45
N LYS A 189 19.53 14.26 -30.64
CA LYS A 189 18.58 15.11 -29.90
C LYS A 189 18.35 14.51 -28.50
N MET A 190 18.71 15.25 -27.45
CA MET A 190 18.73 14.76 -26.07
C MET A 190 18.24 15.78 -25.05
N ASP A 191 17.69 15.25 -23.97
CA ASP A 191 17.45 15.99 -22.73
C ASP A 191 18.73 16.07 -21.89
N ALA A 192 19.14 17.29 -21.55
CA ALA A 192 20.31 17.58 -20.74
C ALA A 192 20.09 17.27 -19.24
N ASN A 193 18.84 17.15 -18.77
CA ASN A 193 18.52 16.83 -17.38
C ASN A 193 18.83 15.38 -17.01
N ALA A 194 18.99 14.48 -17.99
CA ALA A 194 19.38 13.11 -17.71
C ALA A 194 20.86 13.00 -17.28
N PRO A 195 21.84 13.58 -18.02
CA PRO A 195 23.25 13.51 -17.64
C PRO A 195 23.77 14.63 -16.73
N PHE A 196 23.03 15.74 -16.55
CA PHE A 196 23.51 16.90 -15.78
C PHE A 196 22.46 17.43 -14.80
N ALA A 197 22.95 17.96 -13.67
CA ALA A 197 22.18 18.66 -12.66
C ALA A 197 20.99 17.88 -12.07
N ALA A 198 20.98 16.56 -12.21
CA ALA A 198 19.93 15.67 -11.73
C ALA A 198 20.12 15.27 -10.27
N VAL A 199 19.17 15.65 -9.41
CA VAL A 199 19.02 15.06 -8.08
C VAL A 199 18.04 13.89 -8.16
N GLN A 200 18.56 12.67 -8.27
CA GLN A 200 17.75 11.48 -8.49
C GLN A 200 16.70 11.30 -7.40
N ALA A 201 17.08 11.45 -6.12
CA ALA A 201 16.16 11.38 -4.99
C ALA A 201 14.94 12.33 -5.10
N ALA A 202 15.03 13.38 -5.92
CA ALA A 202 13.94 14.32 -6.16
C ALA A 202 13.12 14.03 -7.43
N GLY A 203 13.41 12.96 -8.16
CA GLY A 203 12.82 12.68 -9.47
C GLY A 203 11.33 12.36 -9.49
N ALA A 204 10.74 12.15 -8.32
CA ALA A 204 9.31 11.93 -8.16
C ALA A 204 8.51 13.21 -7.90
N PHE A 205 9.15 14.34 -7.58
CA PHE A 205 8.44 15.63 -7.49
C PHE A 205 8.09 16.12 -8.91
N GLN A 206 6.93 16.76 -9.06
CA GLN A 206 6.40 17.13 -10.39
C GLN A 206 6.94 18.49 -10.88
N ASN A 207 7.69 19.21 -10.06
CA ASN A 207 8.20 20.54 -10.35
C ASN A 207 9.69 20.56 -10.74
N SER A 208 10.04 21.44 -11.68
CA SER A 208 11.38 21.62 -12.25
C SER A 208 12.46 21.88 -11.20
N ILE A 209 12.17 22.67 -10.17
CA ILE A 209 13.12 22.99 -9.09
C ILE A 209 13.48 21.82 -8.20
N ALA A 210 12.68 20.76 -8.19
CA ALA A 210 12.98 19.57 -7.41
C ALA A 210 14.16 18.81 -8.01
N MET A 211 14.21 18.73 -9.34
CA MET A 211 15.17 17.87 -10.02
C MET A 211 16.45 18.61 -10.41
N TYR A 212 16.37 19.91 -10.72
CA TYR A 212 17.48 20.75 -11.15
C TYR A 212 17.31 22.20 -10.67
N THR A 213 18.41 22.96 -10.64
CA THR A 213 18.39 24.28 -10.00
C THR A 213 17.69 25.30 -10.88
N SER A 214 16.85 26.14 -10.28
CA SER A 214 16.17 27.27 -10.95
C SER A 214 17.11 28.16 -11.78
N THR A 215 18.39 28.25 -11.40
CA THR A 215 19.37 29.05 -12.14
C THR A 215 19.66 28.51 -13.55
N LEU A 216 19.45 27.21 -13.79
CA LEU A 216 19.56 26.54 -15.09
C LEU A 216 18.26 26.61 -15.93
N ASN A 217 17.12 26.82 -15.27
CA ASN A 217 15.76 26.51 -15.72
C ASN A 217 15.15 27.44 -16.82
N PRO A 218 15.91 28.33 -17.48
CA PRO A 218 15.50 28.79 -18.82
C PRO A 218 16.52 28.49 -19.94
N PHE A 219 17.67 27.89 -19.61
CA PHE A 219 18.78 27.71 -20.56
C PHE A 219 19.14 26.26 -20.84
N ILE A 220 18.92 25.37 -19.87
CA ILE A 220 19.21 23.95 -20.04
C ILE A 220 18.29 23.35 -21.12
N PRO A 221 18.83 22.63 -22.13
CA PRO A 221 18.00 21.92 -23.09
C PRO A 221 17.29 20.74 -22.43
N THR A 222 16.01 20.91 -22.11
CA THR A 222 15.19 19.93 -21.38
C THR A 222 13.82 19.80 -22.03
N TYR A 223 13.12 18.70 -21.74
CA TYR A 223 11.70 18.52 -22.07
C TYR A 223 10.88 19.80 -21.84
N PRO A 224 10.03 20.20 -22.81
CA PRO A 224 9.78 19.58 -24.12
C PRO A 224 10.72 20.08 -25.25
N ASN A 225 11.77 20.83 -24.92
CA ASN A 225 12.67 21.55 -25.83
C ASN A 225 14.09 20.94 -25.82
N GLU A 226 14.20 19.64 -26.04
CA GLU A 226 15.49 18.98 -26.20
C GLU A 226 16.22 19.51 -27.44
N SER A 227 17.55 19.44 -27.43
CA SER A 227 18.38 19.97 -28.53
C SER A 227 19.40 18.95 -29.00
N THR A 228 20.02 19.22 -30.15
CA THR A 228 21.08 18.37 -30.65
C THR A 228 22.33 18.55 -29.80
N ALA A 229 22.83 17.43 -29.31
CA ALA A 229 23.86 17.37 -28.30
C ALA A 229 24.98 16.38 -28.67
N LEU A 230 26.17 16.68 -28.16
CA LEU A 230 27.23 15.72 -27.93
C LEU A 230 27.48 15.69 -26.42
N VAL A 231 27.25 14.55 -25.80
CA VAL A 231 27.55 14.31 -24.39
C VAL A 231 28.68 13.30 -24.32
N VAL A 232 29.65 13.56 -23.46
CA VAL A 232 30.78 12.67 -23.18
C VAL A 232 30.97 12.56 -21.69
N SER A 233 31.07 11.33 -21.21
CA SER A 233 31.23 10.99 -19.80
C SER A 233 32.42 10.04 -19.65
N ALA A 234 33.22 10.26 -18.61
CA ALA A 234 34.37 9.42 -18.31
C ALA A 234 34.45 9.12 -16.81
N ASN A 235 34.67 7.85 -16.50
CA ASN A 235 34.90 7.38 -15.14
C ASN A 235 36.41 7.39 -14.86
N ALA A 236 36.87 8.39 -14.11
CA ALA A 236 38.27 8.52 -13.72
C ALA A 236 38.66 7.45 -12.68
N THR A 237 37.72 7.13 -11.78
CA THR A 237 37.78 5.99 -10.86
C THR A 237 36.38 5.41 -10.71
N ASP A 238 36.26 4.35 -9.92
CA ASP A 238 34.97 3.74 -9.54
C ASP A 238 34.02 4.73 -8.83
N ASN A 239 34.56 5.79 -8.21
CA ASN A 239 33.78 6.73 -7.40
C ASN A 239 33.81 8.16 -7.93
N LEU A 240 34.56 8.42 -9.01
CA LEU A 240 34.76 9.75 -9.56
C LEU A 240 34.50 9.72 -11.07
N SER A 241 33.48 10.45 -11.50
CA SER A 241 33.15 10.63 -12.90
C SER A 241 33.17 12.10 -13.29
N GLY A 242 33.38 12.34 -14.58
CA GLY A 242 33.33 13.66 -15.17
C GLY A 242 32.59 13.63 -16.50
N SER A 243 31.72 14.61 -16.70
CA SER A 243 30.85 14.70 -17.87
C SER A 243 30.95 16.09 -18.50
N PHE A 244 30.85 16.13 -19.82
CA PHE A 244 30.79 17.34 -20.61
C PHE A 244 29.70 17.22 -21.68
N GLY A 245 28.86 18.25 -21.75
CA GLY A 245 27.79 18.37 -22.73
C GLY A 245 28.00 19.61 -23.59
N TRP A 246 27.98 19.41 -24.90
CA TRP A 246 27.82 20.47 -25.89
C TRP A 246 26.44 20.33 -26.52
N PHE A 247 25.66 21.39 -26.46
CA PHE A 247 24.33 21.46 -27.07
C PHE A 247 24.29 22.65 -28.03
N ASP A 248 23.59 22.48 -29.14
CA ASP A 248 23.54 23.48 -30.23
C ASP A 248 22.73 24.75 -29.89
N GLY A 249 22.34 24.92 -28.63
CA GLY A 249 21.87 26.19 -28.05
C GLY A 249 20.50 26.66 -28.53
N THR A 250 19.76 25.79 -29.21
CA THR A 250 18.51 26.11 -29.89
C THR A 250 17.26 26.25 -29.00
N THR A 251 17.43 26.19 -27.68
CA THR A 251 16.36 26.39 -26.69
C THR A 251 15.99 27.85 -26.45
N ALA A 252 16.66 28.80 -27.08
CA ALA A 252 16.39 30.22 -26.89
C ALA A 252 15.72 30.83 -28.12
N ALA A 253 14.42 31.13 -27.98
CA ALA A 253 13.62 32.04 -28.80
C ALA A 253 12.83 31.44 -29.99
N TYR A 254 11.54 31.75 -29.96
CA TYR A 254 10.70 31.96 -31.13
C TYR A 254 11.46 32.75 -32.22
N ASP A 255 11.70 32.13 -33.38
CA ASP A 255 12.17 32.83 -34.58
C ASP A 255 10.99 33.64 -35.15
N PRO A 256 11.02 34.98 -35.12
CA PRO A 256 9.92 35.83 -35.60
C PRO A 256 9.90 35.99 -37.12
N THR A 257 11.00 35.63 -37.81
CA THR A 257 11.12 35.67 -39.26
C THR A 257 10.58 34.41 -39.92
N THR A 258 10.60 33.27 -39.21
CA THR A 258 10.00 32.00 -39.67
C THR A 258 8.73 31.61 -38.90
N GLY A 259 8.49 32.19 -37.73
CA GLY A 259 7.38 31.89 -36.82
C GLY A 259 7.58 30.59 -36.00
N ILE A 260 8.82 30.15 -35.78
CA ILE A 260 9.13 28.80 -35.24
C ILE A 260 10.05 28.91 -34.01
N SER A 261 9.65 28.31 -32.88
CA SER A 261 10.52 28.15 -31.70
C SER A 261 11.41 26.92 -31.88
N GLY A 262 12.73 27.12 -31.91
CA GLY A 262 13.78 26.07 -31.92
C GLY A 262 13.62 24.95 -32.98
N PRO A 263 14.45 23.89 -32.96
CA PRO A 263 14.22 22.63 -33.65
C PRO A 263 13.14 21.84 -32.90
N SER A 264 12.00 22.49 -32.65
CA SER A 264 10.75 21.76 -32.50
C SER A 264 10.50 21.06 -33.83
N THR A 265 10.04 19.82 -33.82
CA THR A 265 9.58 19.15 -35.05
C THR A 265 8.29 19.80 -35.60
N GLY A 266 8.01 21.07 -35.29
CA GLY A 266 6.77 21.77 -35.59
C GLY A 266 5.49 21.01 -35.18
N PRO A 267 4.31 21.55 -35.46
CA PRO A 267 3.05 20.81 -35.33
C PRO A 267 2.85 19.74 -36.43
N ARG A 268 3.86 19.51 -37.30
CA ARG A 268 3.72 18.72 -38.55
C ARG A 268 4.86 17.73 -38.85
N GLY A 269 5.84 17.55 -37.97
CA GLY A 269 6.96 16.64 -38.18
C GLY A 269 8.30 17.33 -38.52
N PRO A 270 9.40 16.56 -38.56
CA PRO A 270 10.75 17.05 -38.25
C PRO A 270 11.18 18.28 -39.06
N SER A 271 11.51 19.35 -38.33
CA SER A 271 12.43 20.39 -38.80
C SER A 271 13.87 19.87 -38.62
N THR A 272 14.82 20.39 -39.39
CA THR A 272 16.18 19.86 -39.51
C THR A 272 16.89 19.73 -38.15
N PHE A 273 17.56 18.60 -37.88
CA PHE A 273 18.34 18.33 -36.65
C PHE A 273 19.48 19.33 -36.36
N PHE A 274 19.81 20.19 -37.31
CA PHE A 274 20.85 21.19 -37.16
C PHE A 274 20.28 22.54 -37.58
N ASN A 275 20.04 23.43 -36.62
CA ASN A 275 19.89 24.85 -36.86
C ASN A 275 20.84 25.58 -35.90
N ASN A 276 21.85 26.27 -36.42
CA ASN A 276 22.88 26.88 -35.59
C ASN A 276 23.06 28.34 -36.01
N ASP A 277 22.35 29.23 -35.31
CA ASP A 277 22.53 30.69 -35.40
C ASP A 277 23.71 31.21 -34.54
N GLY A 278 24.62 30.34 -34.11
CA GLY A 278 25.84 30.70 -33.37
C GLY A 278 25.70 30.70 -31.85
N HIS A 279 24.71 29.98 -31.32
CA HIS A 279 24.42 29.84 -29.89
C HIS A 279 24.77 28.41 -29.44
N TRP A 280 25.39 28.24 -28.29
CA TRP A 280 25.70 26.93 -27.69
C TRP A 280 25.38 26.96 -26.20
N PHE A 281 24.80 25.87 -25.71
CA PHE A 281 24.75 25.59 -24.28
C PHE A 281 25.85 24.59 -23.95
N LEU A 282 26.76 24.98 -23.06
CA LEU A 282 27.85 24.14 -22.59
C LEU A 282 27.61 23.82 -21.13
N ILE A 283 27.81 22.56 -20.74
CA ILE A 283 27.67 22.14 -19.35
C ILE A 283 28.73 21.10 -19.02
N THR A 284 29.23 21.14 -17.79
CA THR A 284 30.15 20.14 -17.26
C THR A 284 29.79 19.82 -15.83
N GLN A 285 30.05 18.59 -15.43
CA GLN A 285 29.80 18.09 -14.08
C GLN A 285 30.90 17.12 -13.67
N VAL A 286 31.24 17.15 -12.39
CA VAL A 286 32.07 16.15 -11.73
C VAL A 286 31.28 15.59 -10.58
N ASP A 287 31.14 14.27 -10.51
CA ASP A 287 30.42 13.57 -9.47
C ASP A 287 31.38 12.73 -8.63
N LEU A 288 31.19 12.79 -7.32
CA LEU A 288 31.86 11.95 -6.35
C LEU A 288 30.80 11.11 -5.62
N ASN A 289 30.96 9.79 -5.68
CA ASN A 289 30.09 8.82 -5.04
C ASN A 289 30.80 8.18 -3.83
N TRP A 290 30.06 7.86 -2.78
CA TRP A 290 30.57 7.16 -1.60
C TRP A 290 29.51 6.26 -0.96
N GLN A 291 29.98 5.41 -0.03
CA GLN A 291 29.14 4.51 0.76
C GLN A 291 29.49 4.68 2.25
N LEU A 292 28.52 5.08 3.08
CA LEU A 292 28.74 5.23 4.53
C LEU A 292 28.62 3.90 5.29
N ASP A 293 27.74 3.03 4.81
CA ASP A 293 27.48 1.65 5.29
C ASP A 293 26.92 0.85 4.10
N ASP A 294 26.86 -0.48 4.15
CA ASP A 294 26.41 -1.36 3.05
C ASP A 294 25.02 -0.98 2.47
N ARG A 295 24.22 -0.20 3.20
CA ARG A 295 22.88 0.27 2.79
C ARG A 295 22.75 1.76 2.49
N LEU A 296 23.80 2.56 2.66
CA LEU A 296 23.71 4.02 2.75
C LEU A 296 24.60 4.73 1.70
N PRO A 297 24.28 4.62 0.39
CA PRO A 297 24.98 5.35 -0.65
C PRO A 297 24.73 6.85 -0.58
N GLY A 298 25.73 7.61 -1.00
CA GLY A 298 25.65 9.06 -1.16
C GLY A 298 26.44 9.55 -2.35
N SER A 299 26.05 10.70 -2.87
CA SER A 299 26.76 11.37 -3.95
C SER A 299 26.73 12.88 -3.81
N VAL A 300 27.76 13.52 -4.36
CA VAL A 300 27.84 14.98 -4.52
C VAL A 300 28.33 15.27 -5.92
N GLY A 301 27.61 16.16 -6.60
CA GLY A 301 27.94 16.61 -7.95
C GLY A 301 28.18 18.11 -7.95
N ALA A 302 29.23 18.56 -8.62
CA ALA A 302 29.48 19.97 -8.86
C ALA A 302 29.56 20.22 -10.36
N GLY A 303 28.80 21.20 -10.85
CA GLY A 303 28.76 21.50 -12.26
C GLY A 303 28.81 23.00 -12.55
N ALA A 304 29.17 23.29 -13.79
CA ALA A 304 29.21 24.64 -14.33
C ALA A 304 28.65 24.63 -15.75
N TRP A 305 27.98 25.71 -16.12
CA TRP A 305 27.35 25.84 -17.42
C TRP A 305 27.54 27.24 -17.99
N MET A 306 27.45 27.34 -19.31
CA MET A 306 27.56 28.58 -20.05
C MET A 306 26.62 28.53 -21.25
N GLN A 307 25.66 29.45 -21.29
CA GLN A 307 24.89 29.73 -22.49
C GLN A 307 25.58 30.82 -23.31
N THR A 308 25.91 30.53 -24.56
CA THR A 308 26.58 31.45 -25.48
C THR A 308 25.60 32.07 -26.48
N GLY A 309 25.86 33.30 -26.92
CA GLY A 309 24.98 34.06 -27.83
C GLY A 309 23.89 34.87 -27.11
N LEU A 310 23.10 35.68 -27.83
CA LEU A 310 22.04 36.52 -27.24
C LEU A 310 20.81 35.69 -26.87
N THR A 311 20.45 35.63 -25.59
CA THR A 311 19.16 35.09 -25.14
C THR A 311 18.15 36.22 -25.03
N ALA A 312 16.99 36.09 -25.68
CA ALA A 312 15.92 37.08 -25.61
C ALA A 312 15.49 37.28 -24.16
N THR A 313 15.61 38.51 -23.66
CA THR A 313 15.24 38.79 -22.28
C THR A 313 13.80 39.25 -22.18
N SER A 314 13.24 40.06 -23.08
CA SER A 314 11.98 40.80 -22.83
C SER A 314 10.76 40.38 -23.65
N GLY A 315 10.76 39.19 -24.28
CA GLY A 315 9.74 38.82 -25.27
C GLY A 315 9.71 39.73 -26.52
N THR A 316 10.67 40.66 -26.65
CA THR A 316 10.94 41.44 -27.86
C THR A 316 12.41 41.27 -28.28
N ASN A 317 12.64 41.15 -29.59
CA ASN A 317 13.84 40.54 -30.18
C ASN A 317 15.10 41.43 -30.21
N THR A 318 15.19 42.46 -29.37
CA THR A 318 16.27 43.47 -29.48
C THR A 318 17.19 43.56 -28.26
N ASP A 319 16.81 42.98 -27.11
CA ASP A 319 17.43 43.31 -25.81
C ASP A 319 18.02 42.08 -25.11
N GLY A 320 18.72 41.20 -25.84
CA GLY A 320 19.22 39.94 -25.27
C GLY A 320 20.47 40.04 -24.39
N VAL A 321 20.62 39.14 -23.42
CA VAL A 321 21.84 38.97 -22.62
C VAL A 321 22.69 37.89 -23.26
N SER A 322 23.99 38.14 -23.40
CA SER A 322 24.94 37.16 -23.94
C SER A 322 25.89 36.60 -22.91
N ASP A 323 26.34 35.37 -23.15
CA ASP A 323 27.35 34.66 -22.36
C ASP A 323 26.93 34.56 -20.88
N VAL A 324 25.81 33.87 -20.61
CA VAL A 324 25.25 33.68 -19.26
C VAL A 324 25.98 32.49 -18.60
N PRO A 325 26.76 32.72 -17.53
CA PRO A 325 27.41 31.65 -16.80
C PRO A 325 26.62 31.30 -15.53
N GLY A 326 26.71 30.04 -15.12
CA GLY A 326 26.29 29.62 -13.80
C GLY A 326 27.02 28.38 -13.33
N CYS A 327 26.77 28.03 -12.08
CA CYS A 327 27.27 26.81 -11.47
C CYS A 327 26.24 26.26 -10.48
N TYR A 328 26.40 24.98 -10.15
CA TYR A 328 25.53 24.29 -9.22
C TYR A 328 26.29 23.24 -8.44
N LEU A 329 25.73 22.91 -7.28
CA LEU A 329 26.14 21.85 -6.39
C LEU A 329 24.90 21.02 -6.09
N GLN A 330 24.99 19.71 -6.21
CA GLN A 330 23.93 18.76 -5.86
C GLN A 330 24.44 17.72 -4.88
N TRP A 331 23.57 17.26 -4.00
CA TRP A 331 23.88 16.19 -3.06
C TRP A 331 22.68 15.30 -2.81
N GLN A 332 22.95 14.04 -2.54
CA GLN A 332 21.98 13.10 -2.01
C GLN A 332 22.67 12.08 -1.11
N GLN A 333 21.97 11.64 -0.07
CA GLN A 333 22.43 10.64 0.87
C GLN A 333 21.24 9.81 1.31
N ILE A 334 21.31 8.49 1.11
CA ILE A 334 20.41 7.58 1.82
C ILE A 334 20.83 7.59 3.28
N VAL A 335 19.96 8.12 4.14
CA VAL A 335 20.24 8.23 5.58
C VAL A 335 19.70 7.04 6.36
N TRP A 336 18.80 6.28 5.75
CA TRP A 336 18.24 5.07 6.32
C TRP A 336 17.65 4.20 5.22
N SER A 337 17.84 2.88 5.30
CA SER A 337 17.11 1.93 4.46
C SER A 337 16.60 0.77 5.31
N PRO A 338 15.33 0.34 5.15
CA PRO A 338 14.69 -0.62 6.05
C PRO A 338 15.26 -2.04 5.96
N SER A 339 15.85 -2.42 4.82
CA SER A 339 16.44 -3.74 4.60
C SER A 339 17.57 -3.68 3.57
N ASP A 340 18.39 -4.73 3.51
CA ASP A 340 19.39 -4.88 2.43
C ASP A 340 18.72 -4.95 1.05
N GLU A 341 17.52 -5.52 0.96
CA GLU A 341 16.75 -5.66 -0.29
C GLU A 341 16.27 -4.29 -0.79
N ILE A 342 15.69 -3.46 0.10
CA ILE A 342 15.26 -2.11 -0.25
C ILE A 342 16.48 -1.22 -0.54
N ALA A 343 17.57 -1.38 0.19
CA ALA A 343 18.82 -0.67 -0.09
C ALA A 343 19.43 -1.07 -1.44
N ALA A 344 19.38 -2.36 -1.80
CA ALA A 344 19.83 -2.90 -3.09
C ALA A 344 18.95 -2.48 -4.27
N ASP A 345 17.72 -2.03 -4.02
CA ASP A 345 16.82 -1.41 -5.00
C ASP A 345 16.92 0.14 -4.98
N GLY A 346 17.86 0.72 -4.23
CA GLY A 346 18.05 2.18 -4.13
C GLY A 346 17.00 2.86 -3.26
N GLY A 347 16.16 2.09 -2.59
CA GLY A 347 15.14 2.57 -1.68
C GLY A 347 15.67 2.85 -0.27
N GLY A 348 14.84 3.52 0.50
CA GLY A 348 15.17 4.10 1.79
C GLY A 348 14.75 5.56 1.85
N VAL A 349 15.10 6.21 2.96
CA VAL A 349 14.93 7.64 3.14
C VAL A 349 16.18 8.33 2.62
N ALA A 350 16.02 9.11 1.56
CA ALA A 350 17.04 9.95 0.97
C ALA A 350 16.88 11.39 1.47
N TYR A 351 17.96 11.94 2.02
CA TYR A 351 18.13 13.38 2.15
C TYR A 351 18.81 13.91 0.89
N PHE A 352 18.27 14.95 0.30
CA PHE A 352 18.81 15.50 -0.93
C PHE A 352 18.72 17.02 -0.98
N GLY A 353 19.46 17.60 -1.90
CA GLY A 353 19.31 19.00 -2.23
C GLY A 353 20.24 19.45 -3.34
N GLN A 354 20.04 20.70 -3.70
CA GLN A 354 20.80 21.37 -4.73
C GLN A 354 20.87 22.85 -4.46
N PHE A 355 22.02 23.43 -4.78
CA PHE A 355 22.24 24.86 -4.79
C PHE A 355 22.69 25.25 -6.18
N GLY A 356 22.15 26.34 -6.72
CA GLY A 356 22.62 26.93 -7.96
C GLY A 356 22.84 28.41 -7.84
N TRP A 357 23.78 28.90 -8.63
CA TRP A 357 24.11 30.30 -8.75
C TRP A 357 24.27 30.67 -10.23
N SER A 358 23.85 31.87 -10.59
CA SER A 358 24.08 32.47 -11.90
C SER A 358 24.35 33.96 -11.75
N ASP A 359 25.03 34.56 -12.73
CA ASP A 359 25.31 36.02 -12.70
C ASP A 359 23.98 36.81 -12.64
N PRO A 360 23.71 37.58 -11.55
CA PRO A 360 22.45 38.30 -11.38
C PRO A 360 22.27 39.46 -12.37
N ASN A 361 23.32 39.86 -13.08
CA ASN A 361 23.21 40.85 -14.16
C ASN A 361 22.87 40.22 -15.51
N LYS A 362 22.71 38.90 -15.54
CA LYS A 362 22.50 38.13 -16.76
C LYS A 362 21.37 37.11 -16.65
N ASN A 363 21.06 36.68 -15.45
CA ASN A 363 20.01 35.72 -15.15
C ASN A 363 19.02 36.31 -14.14
N PRO A 364 17.70 36.20 -14.39
CA PRO A 364 16.66 36.61 -13.46
C PRO A 364 16.74 35.89 -12.10
N VAL A 365 17.19 34.64 -12.09
CA VAL A 365 17.44 33.87 -10.87
C VAL A 365 18.90 34.02 -10.49
N HIS A 366 19.15 34.71 -9.38
CA HIS A 366 20.52 34.91 -8.88
C HIS A 366 21.05 33.63 -8.24
N TRP A 367 20.29 33.07 -7.29
CA TRP A 367 20.61 31.80 -6.68
C TRP A 367 19.33 31.08 -6.24
N SER A 368 19.43 29.77 -6.11
CA SER A 368 18.32 28.93 -5.68
C SER A 368 18.87 27.78 -4.83
N LEU A 369 18.18 27.49 -3.73
CA LEU A 369 18.43 26.37 -2.85
C LEU A 369 17.18 25.51 -2.81
N MET A 370 17.34 24.21 -2.99
CA MET A 370 16.28 23.24 -2.84
C MET A 370 16.78 22.08 -2.01
N THR A 371 15.97 21.60 -1.08
CA THR A 371 16.32 20.44 -0.26
C THR A 371 15.06 19.77 0.27
N GLY A 372 15.16 18.47 0.47
CA GLY A 372 14.02 17.68 0.88
C GLY A 372 14.39 16.28 1.34
N LEU A 373 13.34 15.55 1.65
CA LEU A 373 13.36 14.13 1.92
C LEU A 373 12.49 13.43 0.89
N SER A 374 13.00 12.33 0.37
CA SER A 374 12.19 11.36 -0.35
C SER A 374 12.40 10.00 0.27
N ALA A 375 11.39 9.16 0.12
CA ALA A 375 11.34 7.89 0.77
C ALA A 375 10.66 6.91 -0.17
N THR A 376 11.41 5.90 -0.60
CA THR A 376 10.91 4.80 -1.44
C THR A 376 11.10 3.50 -0.68
N GLY A 377 10.16 2.58 -0.78
CA GLY A 377 10.30 1.29 -0.09
C GLY A 377 10.15 1.36 1.43
N ILE A 378 9.62 2.46 1.97
CA ILE A 378 9.43 2.65 3.41
C ILE A 378 8.19 1.96 3.96
N PHE A 379 7.28 1.54 3.09
CA PHE A 379 6.12 0.72 3.44
C PHE A 379 6.38 -0.72 2.99
N PRO A 380 6.61 -1.67 3.91
CA PRO A 380 6.89 -3.07 3.55
C PRO A 380 5.83 -3.71 2.65
N SER A 381 4.56 -3.33 2.81
CA SER A 381 3.44 -3.81 1.98
C SER A 381 3.32 -3.12 0.63
N ARG A 382 4.05 -2.03 0.40
CA ARG A 382 4.00 -1.21 -0.82
C ARG A 382 5.41 -0.71 -1.16
N PRO A 383 6.36 -1.63 -1.43
CA PRO A 383 7.77 -1.26 -1.55
C PRO A 383 8.07 -0.41 -2.79
N ALA A 384 7.17 -0.42 -3.79
CA ALA A 384 7.27 0.45 -4.96
C ALA A 384 6.76 1.87 -4.71
N ASP A 385 5.98 2.10 -3.65
CA ASP A 385 5.48 3.43 -3.34
C ASP A 385 6.60 4.35 -2.90
N ALA A 386 6.45 5.61 -3.28
CA ALA A 386 7.37 6.67 -2.93
C ALA A 386 6.60 7.84 -2.34
N LEU A 387 7.22 8.56 -1.42
CA LEU A 387 6.69 9.82 -0.91
C LEU A 387 7.82 10.80 -0.68
N GLY A 388 7.50 12.08 -0.73
CA GLY A 388 8.49 13.10 -0.51
C GLY A 388 7.88 14.39 -0.03
N CYS A 389 8.70 15.15 0.67
CA CYS A 389 8.47 16.55 0.93
C CYS A 389 9.76 17.34 0.67
N MET A 390 9.62 18.49 0.03
CA MET A 390 10.73 19.38 -0.20
C MET A 390 10.32 20.83 0.03
N PHE A 391 11.32 21.67 0.23
CA PHE A 391 11.18 23.10 0.04
C PHE A 391 12.23 23.60 -0.93
N ALA A 392 11.88 24.66 -1.64
CA ALA A 392 12.84 25.41 -2.44
C ALA A 392 12.69 26.89 -2.14
N TYR A 393 13.83 27.56 -2.15
CA TYR A 393 13.97 28.98 -1.98
C TYR A 393 14.75 29.54 -3.16
N THR A 394 14.13 30.44 -3.90
CA THR A 394 14.71 31.05 -5.08
C THR A 394 14.80 32.55 -4.87
N HIS A 395 15.99 33.09 -5.02
CA HIS A 395 16.26 34.51 -4.90
C HIS A 395 16.45 35.14 -6.27
N TYR A 396 15.66 36.19 -6.54
CA TYR A 396 15.68 36.87 -7.81
C TYR A 396 16.67 38.04 -7.85
N THR A 397 17.11 38.40 -9.05
CA THR A 397 17.96 39.58 -9.23
C THR A 397 17.22 40.87 -8.88
N SER A 398 17.92 41.77 -8.20
CA SER A 398 17.46 43.14 -7.97
C SER A 398 17.64 44.03 -9.21
N ASN A 399 18.19 43.52 -10.32
CA ASN A 399 18.34 44.26 -11.56
C ASN A 399 17.00 44.27 -12.33
N PRO A 400 16.25 45.39 -12.36
CA PRO A 400 14.94 45.43 -12.99
C PRO A 400 14.98 45.15 -14.49
N ALA A 401 16.06 45.49 -15.19
CA ALA A 401 16.17 45.21 -16.62
C ALA A 401 16.27 43.72 -16.92
N ILE A 402 16.91 42.95 -16.03
CA ILE A 402 17.04 41.50 -16.13
C ILE A 402 15.80 40.80 -15.58
N TYR A 403 15.19 41.37 -14.53
CA TYR A 403 13.99 40.81 -13.88
C TYR A 403 12.70 41.04 -14.67
N GLN A 404 12.45 42.26 -15.17
CA GLN A 404 11.26 42.58 -15.98
C GLN A 404 11.23 41.85 -17.31
N SER A 405 12.39 41.36 -17.72
CA SER A 405 12.55 40.58 -18.92
C SER A 405 11.70 39.29 -18.86
N THR A 406 11.56 38.69 -17.69
CA THR A 406 10.79 37.45 -17.50
C THR A 406 9.32 37.64 -17.16
N GLN A 407 8.81 38.88 -17.11
CA GLN A 407 7.43 39.16 -16.71
C GLN A 407 6.50 39.28 -17.93
N ARG A 408 5.44 38.46 -17.94
CA ARG A 408 4.40 38.44 -18.98
C ARG A 408 3.77 39.82 -19.16
N ASN A 409 3.53 40.22 -20.42
CA ASN A 409 2.83 41.46 -20.81
C ASN A 409 3.47 42.78 -20.33
N GLY A 410 4.74 42.78 -19.92
CA GLY A 410 5.39 43.99 -19.39
C GLY A 410 4.75 44.49 -18.10
N LEU A 411 4.10 43.61 -17.33
CA LEU A 411 3.59 43.95 -16.00
C LEU A 411 4.76 44.24 -15.07
N SER A 412 4.69 45.38 -14.40
CA SER A 412 5.71 45.87 -13.48
C SER A 412 5.64 45.12 -12.14
N GLY A 413 6.24 43.94 -12.05
CA GLY A 413 6.57 43.31 -10.77
C GLY A 413 7.79 44.01 -10.11
N PRO A 414 7.85 44.09 -8.77
CA PRO A 414 9.03 44.61 -8.08
C PRO A 414 10.26 43.73 -8.41
N SER A 415 11.39 44.36 -8.76
CA SER A 415 12.66 43.67 -8.98
C SER A 415 13.36 43.38 -7.66
N GLY A 416 13.86 42.16 -7.49
CA GLY A 416 14.40 41.67 -6.23
C GLY A 416 13.31 41.08 -5.33
N GLY A 417 13.70 40.16 -4.45
CA GLY A 417 12.79 39.39 -3.61
C GLY A 417 13.07 37.89 -3.72
N HIS A 418 12.11 37.09 -3.28
CA HIS A 418 12.26 35.64 -3.18
C HIS A 418 10.95 34.91 -3.44
N GLU A 419 11.07 33.65 -3.84
CA GLU A 419 9.97 32.71 -3.89
C GLU A 419 10.31 31.51 -3.01
N LEU A 420 9.36 31.12 -2.17
CA LEU A 420 9.45 29.92 -1.35
C LEU A 420 8.35 28.96 -1.80
N SER A 421 8.75 27.76 -2.19
CA SER A 421 7.81 26.70 -2.55
C SER A 421 7.96 25.52 -1.59
N LEU A 422 6.83 24.95 -1.19
CA LEU A 422 6.74 23.66 -0.50
C LEU A 422 5.99 22.70 -1.40
N GLU A 423 6.54 21.51 -1.61
CA GLU A 423 5.89 20.45 -2.36
C GLU A 423 5.91 19.17 -1.55
N SER A 424 4.80 18.44 -1.57
CA SER A 424 4.77 17.05 -1.12
C SER A 424 4.01 16.19 -2.12
N PHE A 425 4.40 14.92 -2.21
CA PHE A 425 3.72 13.93 -3.03
C PHE A 425 3.66 12.58 -2.33
N TYR A 426 2.74 11.75 -2.82
CA TYR A 426 2.70 10.32 -2.56
C TYR A 426 2.44 9.59 -3.88
N ILE A 427 3.37 8.76 -4.34
CA ILE A 427 3.16 7.86 -5.48
C ILE A 427 2.58 6.56 -4.96
N TRP A 428 1.38 6.26 -5.44
CA TRP A 428 0.62 5.07 -5.12
C TRP A 428 0.58 4.14 -6.34
N TYR A 429 1.35 3.04 -6.34
CA TYR A 429 1.33 2.05 -7.42
C TYR A 429 0.17 1.07 -7.27
N TRP A 430 -0.75 1.02 -8.24
CA TRP A 430 -1.89 0.10 -8.20
C TRP A 430 -1.54 -1.23 -8.89
N LYS A 431 -0.69 -1.13 -9.89
CA LYS A 431 0.03 -2.19 -10.61
C LYS A 431 1.44 -1.67 -10.90
N SER A 432 2.39 -2.52 -11.25
CA SER A 432 3.74 -2.06 -11.62
C SER A 432 3.77 -1.12 -12.83
N TRP A 433 2.74 -1.15 -13.68
CA TRP A 433 2.58 -0.27 -14.85
C TRP A 433 1.62 0.91 -14.67
N SER A 434 0.99 1.06 -13.50
CA SER A 434 0.04 2.16 -13.24
C SER A 434 0.14 2.69 -11.83
N TYR A 435 0.23 4.00 -11.71
CA TYR A 435 0.30 4.70 -10.44
C TYR A 435 -0.58 5.96 -10.46
N LEU A 436 -1.02 6.36 -9.27
CA LEU A 436 -1.58 7.67 -9.01
C LEU A 436 -0.60 8.45 -8.13
N GLN A 437 -0.41 9.72 -8.44
CA GLN A 437 0.46 10.59 -7.66
C GLN A 437 -0.30 11.84 -7.19
N PRO A 438 -1.06 11.77 -6.08
CA PRO A 438 -1.48 12.99 -5.40
C PRO A 438 -0.27 13.80 -4.94
N GLY A 439 -0.32 15.11 -5.18
CA GLY A 439 0.65 16.07 -4.67
C GLY A 439 -0.02 17.38 -4.30
N VAL A 440 0.59 18.09 -3.36
CA VAL A 440 0.19 19.44 -2.95
C VAL A 440 1.40 20.34 -3.03
N MET A 441 1.20 21.52 -3.62
CA MET A 441 2.18 22.57 -3.66
C MET A 441 1.63 23.84 -3.03
N TRP A 442 2.46 24.50 -2.23
CA TRP A 442 2.21 25.83 -1.70
C TRP A 442 3.36 26.74 -2.09
N ILE A 443 3.03 27.90 -2.65
CA ILE A 443 4.01 28.90 -3.09
C ILE A 443 3.73 30.20 -2.35
N ASN A 444 4.77 30.74 -1.73
CA ASN A 444 4.78 32.06 -1.16
C ASN A 444 5.61 33.00 -2.03
N SER A 445 5.09 34.20 -2.24
CA SER A 445 5.70 35.22 -3.12
C SER A 445 5.97 34.67 -4.53
N PRO A 446 4.95 34.10 -5.21
CA PRO A 446 5.11 33.62 -6.57
C PRO A 446 5.62 34.76 -7.46
N GLY A 447 6.70 34.49 -8.21
CA GLY A 447 7.34 35.50 -9.04
C GLY A 447 7.95 36.63 -8.20
N GLY A 448 8.56 36.32 -7.06
CA GLY A 448 9.50 37.16 -6.32
C GLY A 448 8.95 38.08 -5.23
N GLY A 449 7.66 38.43 -5.25
CA GLY A 449 7.01 39.23 -4.19
C GLY A 449 7.66 40.59 -3.85
N ASP A 450 7.24 41.22 -2.75
CA ASP A 450 7.82 42.49 -2.27
C ASP A 450 9.23 42.23 -1.67
N PRO A 451 10.31 42.97 -2.07
CA PRO A 451 11.71 42.72 -1.67
C PRO A 451 12.05 42.90 -0.17
N ALA A 452 11.08 42.78 0.74
CA ALA A 452 11.35 42.81 2.16
C ALA A 452 12.34 41.69 2.53
N PRO A 453 13.52 42.02 3.11
CA PRO A 453 14.53 41.03 3.44
C PRO A 453 14.01 40.08 4.50
N LEU A 454 14.17 38.78 4.28
CA LEU A 454 14.15 37.79 5.36
C LEU A 454 15.36 38.07 6.26
N ASP A 455 15.17 38.00 7.58
CA ASP A 455 16.24 38.16 8.56
C ASP A 455 17.43 37.26 8.22
N ASP A 456 18.65 37.82 8.28
CA ASP A 456 19.91 37.10 8.04
C ASP A 456 20.02 35.80 8.87
N ASP A 457 19.31 35.75 10.00
CA ASP A 457 19.20 34.58 10.87
C ASP A 457 18.48 33.40 10.20
N VAL A 458 17.43 33.64 9.40
CA VAL A 458 16.70 32.57 8.68
C VAL A 458 17.59 31.95 7.61
N LEU A 459 18.37 32.77 6.90
CA LEU A 459 19.34 32.30 5.92
C LEU A 459 20.47 31.49 6.58
N ALA A 460 20.95 31.92 7.76
CA ALA A 460 21.93 31.18 8.55
C ALA A 460 21.37 29.83 9.07
N TYR A 461 20.10 29.77 9.49
CA TYR A 461 19.44 28.53 9.90
C TYR A 461 19.25 27.55 8.73
N LEU A 462 18.90 28.04 7.54
CA LEU A 462 18.73 27.22 6.34
C LEU A 462 20.07 26.65 5.84
N LEU A 463 21.14 27.45 5.87
CA LEU A 463 22.50 27.00 5.53
C LEU A 463 23.08 26.04 6.60
N ALA A 464 22.73 26.23 7.87
CA ALA A 464 23.12 25.30 8.95
C ALA A 464 22.43 23.93 8.81
N GLY A 465 21.18 23.88 8.35
CA GLY A 465 20.43 22.65 8.07
C GLY A 465 21.06 21.79 6.95
N ALA A 466 21.63 22.43 5.93
CA ALA A 466 22.37 21.75 4.86
C ALA A 466 23.75 21.19 5.28
N GLY A 467 24.33 21.70 6.38
CA GLY A 467 25.65 21.28 6.89
C GLY A 467 25.64 20.16 7.94
N LEU A 468 24.47 19.83 8.50
CA LEU A 468 24.32 18.85 9.59
C LEU A 468 24.74 17.39 9.22
N PRO A 469 24.57 16.90 7.98
CA PRO A 469 25.07 15.56 7.61
C PRO A 469 26.60 15.49 7.56
N LEU A 470 27.28 16.59 7.18
CA LEU A 470 28.76 16.62 7.09
C LEU A 470 29.44 16.60 8.47
N ALA A 471 28.80 17.16 9.51
CA ALA A 471 29.36 17.17 10.87
C ALA A 471 29.16 15.85 11.63
N LEU A 472 28.09 15.10 11.32
CA LEU A 472 27.84 13.78 11.90
C LEU A 472 28.74 12.68 11.32
N ALA A 473 29.16 12.80 10.05
CA ALA A 473 30.16 11.90 9.45
C ALA A 473 31.57 12.06 10.08
N ALA A 474 31.87 13.21 10.70
CA ALA A 474 33.17 13.49 11.28
C ALA A 474 33.31 13.18 12.78
N SER A 475 32.21 12.92 13.50
CA SER A 475 32.21 12.94 14.99
C SER A 475 32.12 11.57 15.69
N ASN A 476 31.92 10.46 14.97
CA ASN A 476 31.79 9.12 15.59
C ASN A 476 33.02 8.20 15.48
N VAL A 477 34.22 8.72 15.23
CA VAL A 477 35.46 7.91 15.11
C VAL A 477 36.33 7.89 16.38
N LEU A 478 35.91 8.48 17.51
CA LEU A 478 36.71 8.45 18.74
C LEU A 478 35.90 7.99 19.95
N GLY A 479 35.91 6.68 20.18
CA GLY A 479 35.40 6.07 21.40
C GLY A 479 35.62 4.57 21.42
N ASP A 480 36.80 4.15 21.91
CA ASP A 480 37.14 2.76 22.19
C ASP A 480 36.07 2.06 23.04
N ALA A 481 35.41 1.05 22.47
CA ALA A 481 34.72 0.00 23.22
C ALA A 481 35.19 -1.37 22.69
N PRO A 482 35.55 -2.31 23.59
CA PRO A 482 36.29 -3.50 23.19
C PRO A 482 35.42 -4.47 22.39
N ALA A 483 35.98 -4.87 21.25
CA ALA A 483 35.45 -5.92 20.38
C ALA A 483 35.36 -7.26 21.12
N SER A 484 34.15 -7.70 21.49
CA SER A 484 33.88 -9.13 21.65
C SER A 484 33.49 -9.71 20.29
N ARG A 485 34.51 -10.18 19.55
CA ARG A 485 34.33 -11.03 18.38
C ARG A 485 33.70 -12.35 18.81
N THR A 486 32.38 -12.46 18.68
CA THR A 486 31.73 -13.77 18.57
C THR A 486 31.78 -14.13 17.08
N PRO A 487 32.32 -15.30 16.67
CA PRO A 487 32.34 -15.67 15.27
C PRO A 487 30.89 -15.82 14.80
N ALA A 488 30.44 -14.92 13.92
CA ALA A 488 29.22 -15.14 13.18
C ALA A 488 29.44 -16.42 12.36
N ALA A 489 28.73 -17.48 12.74
CA ALA A 489 28.48 -18.59 11.85
C ALA A 489 27.98 -18.01 10.52
N GLN A 490 28.54 -18.47 9.41
CA GLN A 490 28.18 -18.07 8.05
C GLN A 490 26.66 -17.91 7.92
N ALA A 491 26.17 -16.67 7.92
CA ALA A 491 24.78 -16.36 7.69
C ALA A 491 24.59 -16.23 6.18
N ILE A 492 23.94 -17.26 5.63
CA ILE A 492 23.37 -17.35 4.30
C ILE A 492 22.47 -16.10 4.07
N PRO A 493 22.43 -15.51 2.86
CA PRO A 493 21.76 -14.22 2.56
C PRO A 493 20.31 -14.15 3.08
N PRO A 494 19.78 -12.97 3.47
CA PRO A 494 18.39 -12.85 3.88
C PRO A 494 17.49 -13.12 2.67
N THR A 495 16.88 -14.29 2.68
CA THR A 495 15.73 -14.69 1.88
C THR A 495 14.52 -13.85 2.27
N GLN A 496 13.81 -13.31 1.27
CA GLN A 496 12.36 -13.03 1.22
C GLN A 496 11.67 -13.28 2.56
N ALA A 497 11.19 -12.22 3.24
CA ALA A 497 10.63 -12.32 4.61
C ALA A 497 9.74 -13.57 4.76
N LYS A 498 10.27 -14.57 5.46
CA LYS A 498 9.67 -15.89 5.50
C LYS A 498 8.33 -15.77 6.24
N PRO A 499 7.20 -16.19 5.66
CA PRO A 499 5.94 -16.25 6.38
C PRO A 499 6.07 -17.23 7.55
N ASP A 500 5.52 -16.88 8.71
CA ASP A 500 5.48 -17.76 9.87
C ASP A 500 4.52 -18.93 9.62
N TYR A 501 3.42 -18.64 8.90
CA TYR A 501 2.47 -19.62 8.41
C TYR A 501 2.18 -19.44 6.92
N VAL A 502 2.06 -20.55 6.21
CA VAL A 502 1.58 -20.58 4.82
C VAL A 502 0.25 -21.32 4.78
N CYS A 503 -0.78 -20.66 4.29
CA CYS A 503 -2.12 -21.20 4.08
C CYS A 503 -2.29 -21.51 2.59
N ASN A 504 -2.06 -22.76 2.20
CA ASN A 504 -2.35 -23.21 0.83
C ASN A 504 -3.82 -23.62 0.76
N ILE A 505 -4.62 -22.85 0.04
CA ILE A 505 -6.04 -23.13 -0.16
C ILE A 505 -6.18 -24.06 -1.37
N GLU A 506 -6.72 -25.25 -1.16
CA GLU A 506 -6.82 -26.29 -2.18
C GLU A 506 -8.17 -27.02 -2.14
N ALA A 507 -8.61 -27.51 -3.30
CA ALA A 507 -9.79 -28.36 -3.40
C ALA A 507 -9.41 -29.83 -3.18
N LYS A 508 -10.13 -30.53 -2.31
CA LYS A 508 -9.95 -31.96 -2.04
C LYS A 508 -11.29 -32.65 -1.82
N THR A 509 -11.39 -33.88 -2.31
CA THR A 509 -12.49 -34.77 -1.92
C THR A 509 -12.20 -35.39 -0.54
N ILE A 510 -13.10 -35.17 0.43
CA ILE A 510 -13.03 -35.78 1.76
C ILE A 510 -14.37 -36.43 2.12
N ALA A 511 -14.40 -37.21 3.20
CA ALA A 511 -15.62 -37.87 3.66
C ALA A 511 -15.78 -37.83 5.20
N PRO A 512 -15.92 -36.65 5.84
CA PRO A 512 -16.02 -36.54 7.30
C PRO A 512 -17.18 -37.34 7.89
N LEU A 513 -18.30 -37.40 7.17
CA LEU A 513 -19.50 -38.18 7.52
C LEU A 513 -19.60 -39.52 6.77
N GLY A 514 -18.53 -39.94 6.09
CA GLY A 514 -18.47 -41.19 5.32
C GLY A 514 -18.95 -41.08 3.87
N LYS A 515 -19.50 -39.93 3.44
CA LYS A 515 -19.83 -39.67 2.04
C LYS A 515 -18.78 -38.77 1.37
N PRO A 516 -18.15 -39.19 0.26
CA PRO A 516 -17.21 -38.36 -0.49
C PRO A 516 -17.86 -37.05 -0.98
N THR A 517 -17.25 -35.93 -0.62
CA THR A 517 -17.72 -34.58 -0.92
C THR A 517 -16.51 -33.68 -1.23
N GLU A 518 -16.66 -32.80 -2.21
CA GLU A 518 -15.66 -31.77 -2.52
C GLU A 518 -15.58 -30.76 -1.37
N ALA A 519 -14.37 -30.49 -0.91
CA ALA A 519 -14.07 -29.58 0.19
C ALA A 519 -12.99 -28.59 -0.23
N THR A 520 -13.06 -27.40 0.33
CA THR A 520 -12.05 -26.36 0.16
C THR A 520 -11.28 -26.26 1.46
N LEU A 521 -10.01 -26.67 1.46
CA LEU A 521 -9.22 -26.87 2.68
C LEU A 521 -7.98 -25.98 2.69
N ILE A 522 -7.48 -25.69 3.90
CA ILE A 522 -6.20 -25.02 4.10
C ILE A 522 -5.17 -26.06 4.51
N ASN A 523 -4.10 -26.19 3.73
CA ASN A 523 -3.05 -27.20 3.88
C ASN A 523 -3.59 -28.64 3.97
N GLY A 524 -4.73 -28.89 3.33
CA GLY A 524 -5.34 -30.21 3.23
C GLY A 524 -5.96 -30.75 4.51
N THR A 525 -6.16 -29.91 5.53
CA THR A 525 -6.77 -30.30 6.80
C THR A 525 -8.16 -29.70 6.98
N LEU A 526 -8.99 -30.39 7.75
CA LEU A 526 -10.28 -29.90 8.24
C LEU A 526 -10.31 -30.09 9.77
N PRO A 527 -10.39 -29.02 10.58
CA PRO A 527 -10.28 -27.61 10.20
C PRO A 527 -8.93 -27.28 9.56
N GLY A 528 -8.81 -26.10 8.97
CA GLY A 528 -7.54 -25.54 8.52
C GLY A 528 -6.51 -25.48 9.66
N THR A 529 -5.24 -25.36 9.28
CA THR A 529 -4.11 -25.34 10.22
C THR A 529 -4.28 -24.30 11.34
N GLU A 530 -4.22 -24.72 12.61
CA GLU A 530 -4.23 -23.78 13.73
C GLU A 530 -3.05 -22.80 13.63
N ILE A 531 -3.38 -21.51 13.62
CA ILE A 531 -2.41 -20.41 13.66
C ILE A 531 -2.34 -19.91 15.09
N ARG A 532 -1.14 -19.88 15.67
CA ARG A 532 -0.94 -19.48 17.06
C ARG A 532 0.21 -18.48 17.16
N TYR A 533 -0.09 -17.31 17.71
CA TYR A 533 0.88 -16.24 17.98
C TYR A 533 0.76 -15.78 19.44
N ARG A 534 1.68 -14.94 19.88
CA ARG A 534 1.57 -14.18 21.12
C ARG A 534 1.19 -12.73 20.82
N GLU A 535 0.47 -12.11 21.74
CA GLU A 535 0.17 -10.68 21.68
C GLU A 535 1.45 -9.84 21.54
N GLY A 536 1.44 -8.89 20.60
CA GLY A 536 2.59 -8.07 20.25
C GLY A 536 3.47 -8.66 19.14
N ASP A 537 3.29 -9.93 18.77
CA ASP A 537 4.00 -10.52 17.63
C ASP A 537 3.60 -9.82 16.31
N MET A 538 4.50 -9.90 15.32
CA MET A 538 4.17 -9.57 13.94
C MET A 538 3.41 -10.76 13.34
N PHE A 539 2.15 -10.57 12.99
CA PHE A 539 1.39 -11.55 12.22
C PHE A 539 1.96 -11.62 10.81
N ARG A 540 2.38 -12.79 10.32
CA ARG A 540 2.83 -13.01 8.93
C ARG A 540 2.25 -14.30 8.38
N VAL A 541 1.14 -14.19 7.68
CA VAL A 541 0.47 -15.36 7.09
C VAL A 541 0.35 -15.17 5.59
N LEU A 542 1.06 -16.02 4.84
CA LEU A 542 0.96 -16.06 3.38
C LEU A 542 -0.20 -16.97 2.98
N VAL A 543 -1.14 -16.43 2.21
CA VAL A 543 -2.31 -17.15 1.72
C VAL A 543 -2.14 -17.39 0.22
N ASN A 544 -2.00 -18.65 -0.16
CA ASN A 544 -1.86 -19.07 -1.55
C ASN A 544 -3.17 -19.65 -2.05
N ASN A 545 -3.69 -19.15 -3.16
CA ASN A 545 -4.89 -19.70 -3.78
C ASN A 545 -4.53 -20.74 -4.84
N HIS A 546 -4.68 -22.02 -4.53
CA HIS A 546 -4.49 -23.13 -5.49
C HIS A 546 -5.83 -23.64 -6.05
N LEU A 547 -6.93 -22.90 -5.86
CA LEU A 547 -8.22 -23.21 -6.48
C LEU A 547 -8.28 -22.66 -7.90
N ASP A 548 -9.19 -23.20 -8.71
CA ASP A 548 -9.54 -22.66 -10.04
C ASP A 548 -10.48 -21.44 -9.95
N VAL A 549 -10.86 -21.01 -8.75
CA VAL A 549 -11.76 -19.88 -8.48
C VAL A 549 -11.14 -18.91 -7.47
N PRO A 550 -11.54 -17.63 -7.45
CA PRO A 550 -11.02 -16.68 -6.47
C PRO A 550 -11.36 -17.07 -5.02
N THR A 551 -10.60 -16.55 -4.06
CA THR A 551 -10.81 -16.78 -2.62
C THR A 551 -10.46 -15.54 -1.81
N THR A 552 -10.80 -15.51 -0.53
CA THR A 552 -10.27 -14.55 0.45
C THR A 552 -10.12 -15.25 1.80
N LEU A 553 -9.37 -14.64 2.72
CA LEU A 553 -9.39 -15.02 4.13
C LEU A 553 -9.67 -13.79 5.00
N HIS A 554 -10.69 -13.91 5.85
CA HIS A 554 -11.02 -12.97 6.91
C HIS A 554 -10.55 -13.52 8.26
N TRP A 555 -10.03 -12.62 9.11
CA TRP A 555 -9.51 -12.90 10.44
C TRP A 555 -10.56 -12.55 11.51
N HIS A 556 -11.53 -13.43 11.71
CA HIS A 556 -12.72 -13.18 12.52
C HIS A 556 -12.40 -12.72 13.95
N GLY A 557 -12.86 -11.51 14.27
CA GLY A 557 -12.68 -10.87 15.59
C GLY A 557 -11.33 -10.17 15.78
N MET A 558 -10.44 -10.17 14.78
CA MET A 558 -9.17 -9.44 14.85
C MET A 558 -9.35 -7.95 14.52
N ILE A 559 -8.70 -7.08 15.29
CA ILE A 559 -8.50 -5.67 14.95
C ILE A 559 -7.32 -5.60 13.97
N VAL A 560 -7.67 -5.53 12.69
CA VAL A 560 -6.73 -5.53 11.58
C VAL A 560 -6.62 -4.14 10.94
N PRO A 561 -5.55 -3.84 10.18
CA PRO A 561 -5.61 -2.77 9.20
C PRO A 561 -6.76 -3.05 8.22
N ASN A 562 -7.58 -2.04 7.91
CA ASN A 562 -8.82 -2.26 7.16
C ASN A 562 -8.61 -3.03 5.85
N TYR A 563 -7.54 -2.76 5.11
CA TYR A 563 -7.24 -3.42 3.82
C TYR A 563 -6.73 -4.88 3.95
N MET A 564 -6.53 -5.39 5.16
CA MET A 564 -6.13 -6.77 5.46
C MET A 564 -7.27 -7.60 6.07
N ASP A 565 -8.50 -7.09 6.03
CA ASP A 565 -9.67 -7.71 6.65
C ASP A 565 -10.28 -8.86 5.85
N GLY A 566 -9.97 -9.05 4.56
CA GLY A 566 -10.41 -10.26 3.86
C GLY A 566 -11.78 -10.21 3.17
N VAL A 567 -12.44 -9.05 3.09
CA VAL A 567 -13.80 -8.95 2.56
C VAL A 567 -13.78 -8.43 1.10
N PRO A 568 -14.18 -9.25 0.12
CA PRO A 568 -14.12 -8.89 -1.28
C PRO A 568 -15.04 -7.72 -1.62
N GLY A 569 -14.51 -6.72 -2.32
CA GLY A 569 -15.27 -5.53 -2.73
C GLY A 569 -15.56 -4.53 -1.61
N VAL A 570 -15.11 -4.81 -0.37
CA VAL A 570 -15.21 -3.88 0.77
C VAL A 570 -13.83 -3.45 1.24
N THR A 571 -12.96 -4.41 1.57
CA THR A 571 -11.64 -4.15 2.15
C THR A 571 -10.49 -4.61 1.26
N GLN A 572 -10.71 -5.63 0.43
CA GLN A 572 -9.75 -6.08 -0.58
C GLN A 572 -10.47 -6.62 -1.82
N MET A 573 -9.70 -6.90 -2.88
CA MET A 573 -10.19 -7.73 -3.97
C MET A 573 -10.00 -9.21 -3.63
N PRO A 574 -10.80 -10.12 -4.24
CA PRO A 574 -10.53 -11.55 -4.16
C PRO A 574 -9.12 -11.91 -4.64
N ILE A 575 -8.48 -12.87 -3.98
CA ILE A 575 -7.21 -13.49 -4.39
C ILE A 575 -7.51 -14.40 -5.60
N ALA A 576 -6.93 -14.10 -6.76
CA ALA A 576 -7.21 -14.86 -7.98
C ALA A 576 -6.59 -16.27 -7.93
N PRO A 577 -7.06 -17.22 -8.76
CA PRO A 577 -6.40 -18.52 -8.95
C PRO A 577 -4.90 -18.37 -9.23
N GLY A 578 -4.06 -19.08 -8.48
CA GLY A 578 -2.59 -19.03 -8.61
C GLY A 578 -1.92 -17.86 -7.88
N ASP A 579 -2.67 -16.84 -7.46
CA ASP A 579 -2.13 -15.70 -6.74
C ASP A 579 -1.92 -16.01 -5.26
N SER A 580 -1.09 -15.19 -4.62
CA SER A 580 -0.80 -15.26 -3.19
C SER A 580 -0.84 -13.87 -2.56
N VAL A 581 -1.31 -13.79 -1.32
CA VAL A 581 -1.36 -12.53 -0.54
C VAL A 581 -0.75 -12.76 0.83
N LEU A 582 0.20 -11.92 1.22
CA LEU A 582 0.75 -11.88 2.57
C LEU A 582 -0.07 -10.93 3.43
N TYR A 583 -0.64 -11.44 4.52
CA TYR A 583 -1.22 -10.64 5.58
C TYR A 583 -0.15 -10.36 6.63
N GLU A 584 0.21 -9.08 6.80
CA GLU A 584 1.27 -8.66 7.71
C GLU A 584 0.87 -7.44 8.57
N TYR A 585 0.73 -7.64 9.89
CA TYR A 585 0.46 -6.57 10.84
C TYR A 585 0.81 -6.94 12.27
N VAL A 586 1.06 -5.95 13.13
CA VAL A 586 1.33 -6.20 14.56
C VAL A 586 0.04 -6.58 15.28
N LEU A 587 0.08 -7.68 16.03
CA LEU A 587 -1.02 -8.14 16.87
C LEU A 587 -1.13 -7.27 18.12
N ARG A 588 -2.31 -6.69 18.36
CA ARG A 588 -2.57 -5.76 19.47
C ARG A 588 -3.58 -6.27 20.50
N GLN A 589 -4.00 -7.52 20.34
CA GLN A 589 -5.00 -8.18 21.18
C GLN A 589 -4.60 -9.63 21.40
N SER A 590 -5.12 -10.23 22.47
CA SER A 590 -5.03 -11.65 22.77
C SER A 590 -6.42 -12.28 22.86
N GLY A 591 -6.54 -13.58 22.64
CA GLY A 591 -7.79 -14.31 22.80
C GLY A 591 -7.95 -15.46 21.81
N THR A 592 -9.18 -15.99 21.75
CA THR A 592 -9.60 -17.05 20.84
C THR A 592 -10.34 -16.45 19.64
N TYR A 593 -9.72 -16.57 18.48
CA TYR A 593 -10.22 -16.12 17.19
C TYR A 593 -10.20 -17.29 16.19
N TRP A 594 -10.61 -17.00 14.97
CA TRP A 594 -10.59 -17.96 13.89
C TRP A 594 -10.50 -17.21 12.58
N TYR A 595 -10.20 -17.92 11.50
CA TYR A 595 -10.20 -17.36 10.16
C TYR A 595 -11.11 -18.20 9.26
N HIS A 596 -11.72 -17.56 8.27
CA HIS A 596 -12.57 -18.23 7.29
C HIS A 596 -12.64 -17.45 5.98
N SER A 597 -13.11 -18.09 4.92
CA SER A 597 -13.32 -17.41 3.64
C SER A 597 -14.51 -16.46 3.69
N HIS A 598 -14.38 -15.33 3.02
CA HIS A 598 -15.45 -14.37 2.77
C HIS A 598 -15.86 -14.36 1.28
N TYR A 599 -15.59 -15.47 0.56
CA TYR A 599 -15.89 -15.61 -0.87
C TYR A 599 -16.86 -16.76 -1.14
N GLY A 600 -18.08 -16.42 -1.57
CA GLY A 600 -19.12 -17.38 -1.94
C GLY A 600 -19.48 -18.31 -0.77
N PHE A 601 -19.46 -19.63 -1.01
CA PHE A 601 -19.76 -20.65 0.00
C PHE A 601 -18.53 -21.44 0.45
N GLN A 602 -17.32 -20.92 0.23
CA GLN A 602 -16.08 -21.65 0.55
C GLN A 602 -15.98 -22.03 2.03
N GLU A 603 -16.48 -21.17 2.93
CA GLU A 603 -16.59 -21.47 4.37
C GLU A 603 -17.35 -22.78 4.63
N GLN A 604 -18.52 -22.97 4.00
CA GLN A 604 -19.34 -24.18 4.13
C GLN A 604 -18.61 -25.45 3.67
N THR A 605 -17.77 -25.32 2.65
CA THR A 605 -16.99 -26.44 2.10
C THR A 605 -15.73 -26.75 2.92
N GLY A 606 -15.47 -26.03 4.01
CA GLY A 606 -14.41 -26.32 4.97
C GLY A 606 -13.29 -25.29 5.07
N LEU A 607 -13.38 -24.15 4.36
CA LEU A 607 -12.33 -23.12 4.36
C LEU A 607 -12.44 -22.25 5.62
N SER A 608 -12.05 -22.82 6.76
CA SER A 608 -11.93 -22.13 8.06
C SER A 608 -10.92 -22.82 8.97
N GLY A 609 -10.33 -22.11 9.92
CA GLY A 609 -9.44 -22.69 10.92
C GLY A 609 -9.22 -21.81 12.15
N PRO A 610 -8.62 -22.35 13.23
CA PRO A 610 -8.43 -21.62 14.47
C PRO A 610 -7.31 -20.56 14.40
N LEU A 611 -7.51 -19.42 15.06
CA LEU A 611 -6.50 -18.37 15.24
C LEU A 611 -6.40 -18.03 16.73
N ILE A 612 -5.33 -18.45 17.38
CA ILE A 612 -5.15 -18.22 18.83
C ILE A 612 -4.05 -17.18 19.04
N ILE A 613 -4.37 -16.12 19.77
CA ILE A 613 -3.38 -15.14 20.19
C ILE A 613 -3.20 -15.23 21.70
N GLU A 614 -2.07 -15.76 22.14
CA GLU A 614 -1.76 -15.93 23.55
C GLU A 614 -1.50 -14.57 24.22
N ALA A 615 -2.07 -14.36 25.39
CA ALA A 615 -1.85 -13.14 26.16
C ALA A 615 -0.37 -13.00 26.53
N LYS A 616 0.15 -11.77 26.47
CA LYS A 616 1.52 -11.51 26.91
C LYS A 616 1.73 -11.87 28.37
N ASP A 617 0.72 -11.65 29.20
CA ASP A 617 0.66 -12.04 30.60
C ASP A 617 -0.59 -12.92 30.81
N GLU A 618 -0.44 -14.25 30.78
CA GLU A 618 -1.56 -15.18 30.88
C GLU A 618 -2.16 -15.23 32.30
N PRO A 619 -3.40 -14.75 32.52
CA PRO A 619 -4.00 -14.72 33.86
C PRO A 619 -4.58 -16.08 34.28
N HIS A 620 -4.80 -17.01 33.35
CA HIS A 620 -5.49 -18.27 33.59
C HIS A 620 -4.57 -19.49 33.40
N ALA A 621 -3.84 -19.85 34.46
CA ALA A 621 -3.04 -21.06 34.46
C ALA A 621 -3.89 -22.32 34.18
N CYS A 622 -3.43 -23.16 33.26
CA CYS A 622 -4.01 -24.45 32.92
C CYS A 622 -2.91 -25.47 32.57
N ASP A 623 -3.23 -26.75 32.68
CA ASP A 623 -2.35 -27.87 32.30
C ASP A 623 -2.47 -28.22 30.82
N HIS A 624 -3.66 -27.97 30.23
CA HIS A 624 -3.96 -28.22 28.82
C HIS A 624 -4.71 -27.02 28.25
N ASP A 625 -4.23 -26.47 27.14
CA ASP A 625 -4.91 -25.42 26.37
C ASP A 625 -5.26 -25.97 24.99
N VAL A 626 -6.55 -26.20 24.73
CA VAL A 626 -7.01 -26.94 23.54
C VAL A 626 -8.16 -26.25 22.82
N VAL A 627 -8.13 -26.31 21.49
CA VAL A 627 -9.21 -25.81 20.64
C VAL A 627 -10.31 -26.87 20.49
N VAL A 628 -11.56 -26.41 20.56
CA VAL A 628 -12.76 -27.17 20.22
C VAL A 628 -13.52 -26.38 19.15
N MET A 629 -13.25 -26.66 17.89
CA MET A 629 -13.90 -26.03 16.75
C MET A 629 -15.09 -26.86 16.30
N LEU A 630 -16.29 -26.31 16.42
CA LEU A 630 -17.56 -26.90 16.03
C LEU A 630 -17.89 -26.48 14.60
N SER A 631 -18.39 -27.40 13.78
CA SER A 631 -18.86 -27.09 12.44
C SER A 631 -20.07 -27.93 12.03
N ASP A 632 -20.87 -27.38 11.10
CA ASP A 632 -21.86 -28.14 10.36
C ASP A 632 -21.27 -28.59 9.02
N TRP A 633 -21.71 -29.74 8.51
CA TRP A 633 -21.17 -30.32 7.28
C TRP A 633 -22.27 -30.66 6.30
N LEU A 634 -22.09 -30.32 5.03
CA LEU A 634 -22.97 -30.71 3.93
C LEU A 634 -22.28 -31.72 3.03
N ASP A 635 -22.98 -32.81 2.69
CA ASP A 635 -22.52 -33.78 1.71
C ASP A 635 -23.06 -33.47 0.28
N GLN A 636 -23.26 -32.19 -0.02
CA GLN A 636 -23.69 -31.68 -1.32
C GLN A 636 -23.16 -30.26 -1.55
N SER A 637 -23.24 -29.77 -2.79
CA SER A 637 -22.87 -28.40 -3.12
C SER A 637 -23.77 -27.38 -2.39
N PRO A 638 -23.17 -26.39 -1.70
CA PRO A 638 -23.91 -25.37 -0.96
C PRO A 638 -24.66 -24.38 -1.86
N GLU A 639 -24.20 -24.18 -3.10
CA GLU A 639 -24.86 -23.32 -4.10
C GLU A 639 -26.27 -23.82 -4.44
N GLY A 640 -26.53 -25.12 -4.28
CA GLY A 640 -27.83 -25.73 -4.51
C GLY A 640 -28.85 -25.46 -3.39
N ILE A 641 -28.43 -25.04 -2.19
CA ILE A 641 -29.29 -24.99 -1.00
C ILE A 641 -30.36 -23.89 -1.13
N ILE A 642 -29.99 -22.65 -1.45
CA ILE A 642 -30.97 -21.55 -1.60
C ILE A 642 -31.98 -21.84 -2.72
N PRO A 643 -31.58 -22.31 -3.92
CA PRO A 643 -32.51 -22.79 -4.94
C PRO A 643 -33.48 -23.85 -4.42
N GLN A 644 -33.01 -24.82 -3.64
CA GLN A 644 -33.84 -25.87 -3.04
C GLN A 644 -34.84 -25.31 -2.01
N ILE A 645 -34.43 -24.37 -1.16
CA ILE A 645 -35.33 -23.65 -0.23
C ILE A 645 -36.41 -22.89 -1.01
N ARG A 646 -36.06 -22.33 -2.17
CA ARG A 646 -37.00 -21.68 -3.11
C ARG A 646 -37.87 -22.66 -3.91
N GLY A 647 -37.77 -23.97 -3.64
CA GLY A 647 -38.59 -25.02 -4.26
C GLY A 647 -38.07 -25.54 -5.60
N GLN A 648 -36.84 -25.20 -6.00
CA GLN A 648 -36.23 -25.69 -7.24
C GLN A 648 -35.70 -27.12 -7.05
N GLN A 649 -35.69 -27.91 -8.13
CA GLN A 649 -35.23 -29.31 -8.12
C GLN A 649 -33.72 -29.41 -8.37
N PRO A 650 -33.04 -30.45 -7.83
CA PRO A 650 -33.59 -31.57 -7.04
C PRO A 650 -33.78 -31.21 -5.57
N ALA A 651 -34.93 -31.57 -4.98
CA ALA A 651 -35.14 -31.42 -3.54
C ALA A 651 -34.36 -32.50 -2.76
N THR A 652 -33.37 -32.11 -1.97
CA THR A 652 -32.63 -33.02 -1.08
C THR A 652 -33.20 -33.02 0.33
N SER A 653 -32.71 -33.91 1.20
CA SER A 653 -33.06 -33.90 2.63
C SER A 653 -32.56 -32.66 3.37
N ALA A 654 -31.58 -31.92 2.83
CA ALA A 654 -30.97 -30.80 3.53
C ALA A 654 -31.86 -29.57 3.67
N VAL A 655 -32.93 -29.46 2.89
CA VAL A 655 -33.93 -28.37 3.01
C VAL A 655 -35.29 -28.87 3.48
N LYS A 656 -35.39 -30.17 3.79
CA LYS A 656 -36.60 -30.72 4.41
C LYS A 656 -36.52 -30.42 5.90
N VAL A 657 -37.41 -29.53 6.36
CA VAL A 657 -37.63 -29.29 7.79
C VAL A 657 -37.81 -30.65 8.48
N PRO A 658 -37.08 -30.96 9.56
CA PRO A 658 -37.23 -32.24 10.25
C PRO A 658 -38.69 -32.48 10.64
N ASP A 659 -39.21 -33.69 10.36
CA ASP A 659 -40.58 -34.09 10.73
C ASP A 659 -40.76 -34.23 12.25
N THR A 660 -39.65 -34.35 12.98
CA THR A 660 -39.59 -34.43 14.44
C THR A 660 -39.34 -33.04 15.07
N PRO A 661 -39.91 -32.74 16.24
CA PRO A 661 -39.54 -31.54 16.99
C PRO A 661 -38.03 -31.57 17.25
N GLY A 662 -37.30 -30.64 16.64
CA GLY A 662 -35.88 -30.48 16.87
C GLY A 662 -35.55 -30.13 18.32
N TYR A 663 -34.30 -30.32 18.72
CA TYR A 663 -33.82 -30.05 20.07
C TYR A 663 -34.06 -28.57 20.42
N PRO A 664 -34.77 -28.25 21.52
CA PRO A 664 -35.21 -26.88 21.79
C PRO A 664 -34.04 -26.00 22.24
N PHE A 665 -34.22 -24.69 22.11
CA PHE A 665 -33.41 -23.71 22.83
C PHE A 665 -33.69 -23.83 24.34
N PRO A 666 -32.74 -23.47 25.23
CA PRO A 666 -32.98 -23.46 26.67
C PRO A 666 -34.34 -22.84 27.07
N GLN A 667 -34.95 -23.41 28.11
CA GLN A 667 -36.32 -23.10 28.55
C GLN A 667 -37.41 -23.59 27.55
N ASP A 668 -37.14 -24.68 26.83
CA ASP A 668 -38.06 -25.34 25.89
C ASP A 668 -38.61 -24.42 24.78
N LYS A 669 -37.83 -23.39 24.39
CA LYS A 669 -38.21 -22.48 23.32
C LYS A 669 -37.94 -23.14 21.97
N LYS A 670 -38.89 -23.07 21.04
CA LYS A 670 -38.70 -23.58 19.68
C LYS A 670 -37.52 -22.87 19.01
N PHE A 671 -36.63 -23.64 18.40
CA PHE A 671 -35.54 -23.14 17.57
C PHE A 671 -35.79 -23.53 16.11
N ASN A 672 -35.79 -22.55 15.21
CA ASN A 672 -35.99 -22.80 13.78
C ASN A 672 -34.63 -22.88 13.09
N VAL A 673 -34.51 -23.81 12.13
CA VAL A 673 -33.32 -23.98 11.29
C VAL A 673 -33.71 -23.79 9.83
N ASP A 674 -32.81 -23.21 9.04
CA ASP A 674 -32.97 -23.09 7.58
C ASP A 674 -32.60 -24.38 6.86
N ILE A 675 -31.60 -25.09 7.40
CA ILE A 675 -30.94 -26.21 6.76
C ILE A 675 -30.86 -27.36 7.75
N ASN A 676 -31.17 -28.56 7.25
CA ASN A 676 -31.06 -29.82 7.96
C ASN A 676 -29.76 -30.52 7.53
N TYR A 677 -28.66 -30.20 8.21
CA TYR A 677 -27.35 -30.76 7.90
C TYR A 677 -27.32 -32.28 8.12
N PRO A 678 -26.63 -33.07 7.24
CA PRO A 678 -26.45 -34.50 7.43
C PRO A 678 -25.62 -34.86 8.68
N GLY A 679 -24.82 -33.94 9.21
CA GLY A 679 -24.07 -34.14 10.44
C GLY A 679 -23.21 -32.95 10.83
N TYR A 680 -22.54 -33.10 11.98
CA TYR A 680 -21.80 -32.07 12.68
C TYR A 680 -20.45 -32.62 13.14
N LEU A 681 -19.45 -31.76 13.26
CA LEU A 681 -18.07 -32.15 13.54
C LEU A 681 -17.51 -31.39 14.76
N ILE A 682 -16.63 -32.05 15.52
CA ILE A 682 -15.72 -31.40 16.48
C ILE A 682 -14.31 -31.60 15.96
N ASN A 683 -13.57 -30.51 15.71
CA ASN A 683 -12.23 -30.54 15.15
C ASN A 683 -12.15 -31.44 13.89
N GLY A 684 -13.17 -31.33 13.02
CA GLY A 684 -13.25 -32.09 11.76
C GLY A 684 -13.60 -33.57 11.92
N GLN A 685 -13.80 -34.05 13.15
CA GLN A 685 -14.11 -35.44 13.45
C GLN A 685 -15.62 -35.65 13.63
N SER A 686 -16.12 -36.77 13.12
CA SER A 686 -17.51 -37.20 13.30
C SER A 686 -17.68 -38.06 14.55
N ASN A 687 -18.95 -38.28 14.95
CA ASN A 687 -19.29 -39.11 16.11
C ASN A 687 -18.85 -40.58 15.99
N GLN A 688 -18.49 -41.06 14.78
CA GLN A 688 -17.98 -42.41 14.57
C GLN A 688 -16.51 -42.54 14.98
N SER A 689 -15.75 -41.44 14.92
CA SER A 689 -14.35 -41.36 15.31
C SER A 689 -14.11 -40.05 16.07
N PRO A 690 -14.74 -39.88 17.26
CA PRO A 690 -14.78 -38.59 17.94
C PRO A 690 -13.39 -38.11 18.33
N TRP A 691 -13.18 -36.80 18.29
CA TRP A 691 -11.99 -36.16 18.83
C TRP A 691 -11.80 -36.57 20.31
N SER A 692 -10.57 -36.88 20.72
CA SER A 692 -10.28 -37.29 22.10
C SER A 692 -9.09 -36.56 22.70
N LEU A 693 -9.20 -36.20 23.98
CA LEU A 693 -8.15 -35.59 24.78
C LEU A 693 -7.82 -36.46 25.99
N LYS A 694 -6.53 -36.77 26.15
CA LYS A 694 -6.02 -37.54 27.28
C LYS A 694 -5.50 -36.60 28.38
N VAL A 695 -5.99 -36.80 29.61
CA VAL A 695 -5.70 -35.95 30.78
C VAL A 695 -5.41 -36.76 32.04
N ARG A 696 -5.16 -36.10 33.16
CA ARG A 696 -5.06 -36.69 34.50
C ARG A 696 -6.13 -36.10 35.41
N LYS A 697 -6.51 -36.87 36.42
CA LYS A 697 -7.32 -36.34 37.52
C LYS A 697 -6.59 -35.16 38.17
N GLY A 698 -7.31 -34.06 38.36
CA GLY A 698 -6.78 -32.81 38.89
C GLY A 698 -6.24 -31.84 37.85
N ASP A 699 -6.01 -32.27 36.59
CA ASP A 699 -5.62 -31.35 35.52
C ASP A 699 -6.71 -30.30 35.32
N ARG A 700 -6.29 -29.06 35.09
CA ARG A 700 -7.13 -27.93 34.67
C ARG A 700 -6.98 -27.72 33.17
N ILE A 701 -8.09 -27.81 32.44
CA ILE A 701 -8.13 -27.73 30.97
C ILE A 701 -8.78 -26.40 30.58
N ARG A 702 -8.19 -25.67 29.64
CA ARG A 702 -8.84 -24.57 28.89
C ARG A 702 -9.38 -25.12 27.58
N LEU A 703 -10.70 -25.11 27.44
CA LEU A 703 -11.40 -25.41 26.20
C LEU A 703 -11.68 -24.10 25.48
N ARG A 704 -11.01 -23.87 24.34
CA ARG A 704 -11.25 -22.73 23.45
C ARG A 704 -12.31 -23.13 22.42
N CYS A 705 -13.57 -22.90 22.76
CA CYS A 705 -14.71 -23.31 21.94
C CYS A 705 -14.96 -22.26 20.84
N ILE A 706 -14.95 -22.69 19.59
CA ILE A 706 -15.19 -21.88 18.41
C ILE A 706 -16.36 -22.49 17.64
N ASN A 707 -17.41 -21.71 17.36
CA ASN A 707 -18.45 -22.17 16.47
C ASN A 707 -18.25 -21.62 15.06
N SER A 708 -17.69 -22.46 14.18
CA SER A 708 -17.44 -22.18 12.76
C SER A 708 -18.53 -22.71 11.83
N SER A 709 -19.68 -23.06 12.39
CA SER A 709 -20.84 -23.46 11.63
C SER A 709 -21.39 -22.31 10.79
N THR A 710 -21.90 -22.66 9.62
CA THR A 710 -22.46 -21.69 8.68
C THR A 710 -23.91 -21.31 9.00
N ALA A 711 -24.64 -22.12 9.75
CA ALA A 711 -26.00 -21.77 10.22
C ALA A 711 -26.39 -22.41 11.56
N THR A 712 -25.54 -23.25 12.15
CA THR A 712 -25.88 -24.06 13.34
C THR A 712 -25.46 -23.41 14.66
N PHE A 713 -26.32 -23.57 15.66
CA PHE A 713 -26.10 -23.15 17.04
C PHE A 713 -26.00 -24.40 17.90
N PHE A 714 -25.09 -24.42 18.88
CA PHE A 714 -24.89 -25.57 19.75
C PHE A 714 -25.14 -25.25 21.21
N GLN A 715 -25.74 -26.21 21.93
CA GLN A 715 -25.67 -26.25 23.39
C GLN A 715 -24.58 -27.24 23.81
N VAL A 716 -23.62 -26.77 24.60
CA VAL A 716 -22.37 -27.49 24.90
C VAL A 716 -22.24 -27.79 26.39
N ALA A 717 -21.84 -29.02 26.72
CA ALA A 717 -21.56 -29.45 28.10
C ALA A 717 -20.55 -30.60 28.13
N LEU A 718 -19.74 -30.67 29.19
CA LEU A 718 -18.87 -31.81 29.47
C LEU A 718 -19.50 -32.68 30.55
N GLU A 719 -19.66 -33.98 30.28
CA GLU A 719 -20.28 -34.92 31.22
C GLU A 719 -19.63 -34.89 32.62
N GLY A 720 -20.46 -34.72 33.65
CA GLY A 720 -20.03 -34.77 35.05
C GLY A 720 -19.24 -33.54 35.53
N HIS A 721 -19.07 -32.51 34.71
CA HIS A 721 -18.20 -31.38 35.01
C HIS A 721 -18.92 -30.03 34.83
N GLN A 722 -18.75 -29.17 35.83
CA GLN A 722 -19.01 -27.74 35.68
C GLN A 722 -17.82 -27.08 35.00
N MET A 723 -18.09 -26.02 34.26
CA MET A 723 -17.12 -25.28 33.48
C MET A 723 -17.14 -23.82 33.94
N GLU A 724 -15.97 -23.21 34.02
CA GLU A 724 -15.82 -21.79 34.35
C GLU A 724 -15.54 -21.02 33.05
N MET A 725 -16.53 -20.29 32.53
CA MET A 725 -16.37 -19.44 31.36
C MET A 725 -15.56 -18.20 31.76
N ILE A 726 -14.46 -17.95 31.05
CA ILE A 726 -13.49 -16.89 31.37
C ILE A 726 -13.35 -15.83 30.28
N ALA A 727 -13.69 -16.15 29.03
CA ALA A 727 -13.68 -15.19 27.93
C ALA A 727 -14.85 -15.44 26.96
N ALA A 728 -15.28 -14.37 26.30
CA ALA A 728 -16.26 -14.37 25.21
C ALA A 728 -15.69 -13.57 24.03
N ASP A 729 -15.67 -14.16 22.84
CA ASP A 729 -15.14 -13.55 21.61
C ASP A 729 -13.69 -13.03 21.74
N GLY A 730 -12.88 -13.72 22.56
CA GLY A 730 -11.50 -13.33 22.86
C GLY A 730 -11.34 -12.23 23.91
N GLN A 731 -12.44 -11.68 24.43
CA GLN A 731 -12.43 -10.68 25.50
C GLN A 731 -12.68 -11.34 26.85
N ASP A 732 -11.86 -10.99 27.85
CA ASP A 732 -12.03 -11.49 29.21
C ASP A 732 -13.39 -11.09 29.79
N ILE A 733 -13.98 -12.00 30.56
CA ILE A 733 -15.17 -11.74 31.36
C ILE A 733 -14.89 -12.01 32.83
N VAL A 734 -15.74 -11.48 33.71
CA VAL A 734 -15.80 -11.96 35.09
C VAL A 734 -16.16 -13.44 35.05
N PRO A 735 -15.33 -14.34 35.62
CA PRO A 735 -15.54 -15.78 35.49
C PRO A 735 -16.95 -16.21 35.91
N LEU A 736 -17.59 -17.02 35.07
CA LEU A 736 -18.95 -17.50 35.25
C LEU A 736 -18.96 -19.03 35.28
N THR A 737 -19.35 -19.60 36.42
CA THR A 737 -19.53 -21.05 36.53
C THR A 737 -20.84 -21.47 35.87
N VAL A 738 -20.76 -22.40 34.92
CA VAL A 738 -21.88 -22.91 34.13
C VAL A 738 -21.86 -24.43 34.09
N ASP A 739 -23.05 -25.03 33.99
CA ASP A 739 -23.20 -26.47 33.73
C ASP A 739 -23.20 -26.75 32.21
N ASN A 740 -23.63 -25.76 31.43
CA ASN A 740 -23.64 -25.79 29.97
C ASN A 740 -23.65 -24.37 29.40
N PHE A 741 -23.49 -24.20 28.09
CA PHE A 741 -23.63 -22.90 27.44
C PHE A 741 -24.18 -23.05 26.03
N VAL A 742 -24.78 -21.99 25.49
CA VAL A 742 -25.16 -21.92 24.08
C VAL A 742 -24.18 -21.03 23.34
N ILE A 743 -23.70 -21.51 22.19
CA ILE A 743 -22.76 -20.82 21.31
C ILE A 743 -23.41 -20.63 19.93
N ALA A 744 -23.57 -19.37 19.52
CA ALA A 744 -24.07 -19.04 18.18
C ALA A 744 -22.97 -19.21 17.13
N ALA A 745 -23.34 -19.31 15.85
CA ALA A 745 -22.36 -19.24 14.77
C ALA A 745 -21.49 -17.99 14.92
N ALA A 746 -20.20 -18.15 14.66
CA ALA A 746 -19.13 -17.14 14.80
C ALA A 746 -18.73 -16.73 16.24
N GLU A 747 -19.46 -17.15 17.27
CA GLU A 747 -19.08 -16.88 18.66
C GLU A 747 -17.95 -17.78 19.13
N ARG A 748 -17.21 -17.29 20.14
CA ARG A 748 -16.17 -18.07 20.82
C ARG A 748 -16.31 -17.92 22.33
N TYR A 749 -16.06 -19.01 23.05
CA TYR A 749 -16.02 -19.00 24.51
C TYR A 749 -14.84 -19.83 25.01
N ASP A 750 -14.11 -19.30 25.98
CA ASP A 750 -13.04 -20.03 26.65
C ASP A 750 -13.55 -20.51 28.00
N LEU A 751 -13.38 -21.80 28.28
CA LEU A 751 -13.86 -22.43 29.51
C LEU A 751 -12.75 -23.19 30.22
N LEU A 752 -12.61 -22.95 31.52
CA LEU A 752 -11.74 -23.70 32.40
C LEU A 752 -12.50 -24.84 33.07
N VAL A 753 -11.93 -26.03 33.02
CA VAL A 753 -12.52 -27.25 33.58
C VAL A 753 -11.47 -27.98 34.40
N THR A 754 -11.77 -28.28 35.66
CA THR A 754 -10.90 -29.14 36.49
C THR A 754 -11.43 -30.56 36.48
N ILE A 755 -10.60 -31.54 36.10
CA ILE A 755 -10.99 -32.95 36.03
C ILE A 755 -11.10 -33.53 37.44
N LYS A 756 -12.32 -33.81 37.89
CA LYS A 756 -12.62 -34.14 39.29
C LYS A 756 -12.35 -35.60 39.65
N GLU A 757 -12.45 -36.50 38.67
CA GLU A 757 -12.32 -37.95 38.88
C GLU A 757 -11.64 -38.64 37.69
N SER A 758 -11.12 -39.85 37.92
CA SER A 758 -10.66 -40.72 36.82
C SER A 758 -11.86 -41.25 36.05
N GLY A 759 -11.79 -41.24 34.73
CA GLY A 759 -12.90 -41.68 33.89
C GLY A 759 -12.79 -41.24 32.44
N SER A 760 -13.87 -41.43 31.70
CA SER A 760 -14.06 -40.94 30.34
C SER A 760 -15.35 -40.13 30.31
N PHE A 761 -15.27 -38.91 29.80
CA PHE A 761 -16.32 -37.90 29.83
C PHE A 761 -16.57 -37.39 28.42
N THR A 762 -17.82 -37.42 27.97
CA THR A 762 -18.19 -36.94 26.65
C THR A 762 -18.40 -35.42 26.69
N LEU A 763 -17.77 -34.71 25.76
CA LEU A 763 -18.10 -33.34 25.44
C LEU A 763 -19.24 -33.36 24.42
N HIS A 764 -20.43 -32.94 24.83
CA HIS A 764 -21.60 -32.86 23.97
C HIS A 764 -21.71 -31.47 23.36
N ALA A 765 -21.97 -31.39 22.05
CA ALA A 765 -22.41 -30.19 21.35
C ALA A 765 -23.72 -30.52 20.61
N ALA A 766 -24.86 -30.26 21.25
CA ALA A 766 -26.19 -30.55 20.69
C ALA A 766 -26.61 -29.45 19.71
N ALA A 767 -26.91 -29.82 18.46
CA ALA A 767 -27.32 -28.88 17.42
C ALA A 767 -28.78 -28.45 17.64
N LEU A 768 -28.99 -27.18 17.97
CA LEU A 768 -30.31 -26.62 18.25
C LEU A 768 -31.22 -26.71 17.02
N GLY A 769 -32.50 -27.02 17.24
CA GLY A 769 -33.50 -27.20 16.19
C GLY A 769 -33.41 -28.51 15.41
N THR A 770 -32.53 -29.44 15.81
CA THR A 770 -32.37 -30.77 15.17
C THR A 770 -32.32 -31.90 16.20
N ASP A 771 -32.39 -33.16 15.79
CA ASP A 771 -32.21 -34.32 16.67
C ASP A 771 -30.76 -34.82 16.77
N GLN A 772 -29.79 -34.09 16.22
CA GLN A 772 -28.39 -34.49 16.11
C GLN A 772 -27.46 -33.75 17.11
N GLN A 773 -26.19 -34.14 17.15
CA GLN A 773 -25.12 -33.53 17.96
C GLN A 773 -23.74 -33.84 17.36
N ALA A 774 -22.71 -33.09 17.76
CA ALA A 774 -21.31 -33.49 17.65
C ALA A 774 -20.76 -33.87 19.04
N VAL A 775 -19.84 -34.84 19.11
CA VAL A 775 -19.25 -35.28 20.39
C VAL A 775 -17.72 -35.40 20.35
N GLY A 776 -17.10 -35.11 21.49
CA GLY A 776 -15.68 -35.37 21.79
C GLY A 776 -15.53 -36.15 23.09
N VAL A 777 -14.33 -36.66 23.38
CA VAL A 777 -14.06 -37.49 24.57
C VAL A 777 -12.86 -36.98 25.35
N VAL A 778 -13.06 -36.56 26.60
CA VAL A 778 -11.97 -36.27 27.53
C VAL A 778 -11.81 -37.48 28.45
N HIS A 779 -10.62 -38.07 28.54
CA HIS A 779 -10.42 -39.28 29.35
C HIS A 779 -9.10 -39.29 30.09
N THR A 780 -9.08 -39.94 31.25
CA THR A 780 -7.86 -40.15 32.01
C THR A 780 -7.05 -41.34 31.50
N ALA A 781 -5.75 -41.38 31.81
CA ALA A 781 -4.85 -42.43 31.31
C ALA A 781 -5.23 -43.87 31.72
N ASP A 782 -5.95 -44.01 32.83
CA ASP A 782 -6.46 -45.27 33.39
C ASP A 782 -7.86 -45.67 32.85
N ALA A 783 -8.47 -44.83 32.00
CA ALA A 783 -9.75 -45.10 31.35
C ALA A 783 -9.60 -45.14 29.82
N ALA A 784 -10.25 -46.13 29.19
CA ALA A 784 -10.38 -46.14 27.73
C ALA A 784 -11.33 -45.02 27.28
N PRO A 785 -11.06 -44.33 26.15
CA PRO A 785 -11.96 -43.32 25.62
C PRO A 785 -13.29 -43.98 25.24
N LYS A 786 -14.35 -43.61 25.96
CA LYS A 786 -15.72 -44.06 25.74
C LYS A 786 -16.60 -42.87 25.47
N VAL A 787 -17.28 -42.91 24.33
CA VAL A 787 -18.25 -41.90 23.91
C VAL A 787 -19.66 -42.28 24.37
N ASN A 788 -20.41 -41.29 24.87
CA ASN A 788 -21.84 -41.38 25.09
C ASN A 788 -22.60 -40.68 23.95
N LEU A 789 -23.30 -41.43 23.11
CA LEU A 789 -24.11 -40.86 22.02
C LEU A 789 -25.52 -40.45 22.47
N GLN A 790 -25.91 -40.75 23.71
CA GLN A 790 -27.17 -40.27 24.25
C GLN A 790 -27.00 -38.80 24.64
N LYS A 791 -27.76 -37.91 23.99
CA LYS A 791 -27.77 -36.48 24.35
C LYS A 791 -28.15 -36.31 25.83
N PRO A 792 -27.40 -35.51 26.61
CA PRO A 792 -27.78 -35.24 27.99
C PRO A 792 -29.04 -34.38 28.02
N GLN A 793 -29.81 -34.49 29.11
CA GLN A 793 -30.75 -33.44 29.46
C GLN A 793 -29.94 -32.29 30.07
N PHE A 794 -29.69 -31.27 29.25
CA PHE A 794 -28.98 -30.09 29.71
C PHE A 794 -29.82 -29.42 30.81
N SER A 795 -29.24 -29.35 32.01
CA SER A 795 -29.86 -28.80 33.21
C SER A 795 -28.86 -27.93 33.94
N GLY A 796 -29.33 -27.17 34.94
CA GLY A 796 -28.49 -26.23 35.67
C GLY A 796 -28.32 -24.89 34.96
N VAL A 797 -27.23 -24.18 35.28
CA VAL A 797 -26.93 -22.83 34.79
C VAL A 797 -26.40 -22.91 33.36
N SER A 798 -27.04 -22.18 32.45
CA SER A 798 -26.64 -22.06 31.04
C SER A 798 -26.07 -20.68 30.75
N GLY A 799 -24.83 -20.61 30.26
CA GLY A 799 -24.17 -19.35 29.88
C GLY A 799 -24.16 -19.05 28.38
N GLY A 800 -23.36 -18.04 28.00
CA GLY A 800 -23.22 -17.60 26.61
C GLY A 800 -24.51 -16.99 26.06
N MET A 801 -24.90 -17.37 24.85
CA MET A 801 -26.13 -16.90 24.21
C MET A 801 -27.41 -17.21 25.00
N ALA A 802 -27.41 -18.27 25.81
CA ALA A 802 -28.57 -18.61 26.64
C ALA A 802 -28.90 -17.52 27.66
N ASP A 803 -27.88 -16.78 28.12
CA ASP A 803 -28.00 -15.67 29.04
C ASP A 803 -26.85 -14.66 28.87
N TYR A 804 -26.92 -13.82 27.83
CA TYR A 804 -25.93 -12.76 27.63
C TYR A 804 -25.84 -11.78 28.81
N ALA A 805 -26.90 -11.63 29.62
CA ALA A 805 -26.90 -10.69 30.74
C ALA A 805 -25.99 -11.14 31.90
N SER A 806 -25.66 -12.43 31.96
CA SER A 806 -24.69 -12.97 32.90
C SER A 806 -23.24 -12.60 32.56
N LEU A 807 -22.94 -12.30 31.29
CA LEU A 807 -21.60 -11.92 30.85
C LEU A 807 -21.28 -10.49 31.29
N LYS A 808 -20.12 -10.30 31.93
CA LYS A 808 -19.66 -8.98 32.39
C LYS A 808 -18.19 -8.80 32.09
N SER A 809 -17.81 -7.63 31.61
CA SER A 809 -16.40 -7.24 31.50
C SER A 809 -15.77 -7.14 32.90
N PRO A 810 -14.50 -7.54 33.09
CA PRO A 810 -13.77 -7.34 34.34
C PRO A 810 -13.36 -5.87 34.55
N VAL A 811 -13.40 -5.06 33.50
CA VAL A 811 -13.07 -3.63 33.52
C VAL A 811 -14.26 -2.76 33.12
N ASN A 812 -14.26 -1.49 33.52
CA ASN A 812 -15.30 -0.54 33.11
C ASN A 812 -15.18 -0.27 31.61
N THR A 813 -16.23 -0.58 30.85
CA THR A 813 -16.28 -0.38 29.40
C THR A 813 -17.01 0.89 29.00
N THR A 814 -17.55 1.67 29.95
CA THR A 814 -18.33 2.89 29.64
C THR A 814 -17.59 3.80 28.65
N LEU A 815 -18.22 4.07 27.50
CA LEU A 815 -17.65 4.99 26.51
C LEU A 815 -17.62 6.42 27.08
N PRO A 816 -16.60 7.25 26.78
CA PRO A 816 -16.48 8.64 27.24
C PRO A 816 -17.76 9.46 27.02
N GLU A 817 -18.03 10.49 27.82
CA GLU A 817 -19.21 11.35 27.61
C GLU A 817 -19.17 12.07 26.25
N GLY A 818 -20.32 12.19 25.59
CA GLY A 818 -20.44 12.77 24.25
C GLY A 818 -21.75 12.38 23.55
N GLU A 819 -22.02 13.01 22.41
CA GLU A 819 -23.19 12.69 21.58
C GLU A 819 -23.13 11.24 21.08
N VAL A 820 -24.28 10.56 21.07
CA VAL A 820 -24.40 9.16 20.64
C VAL A 820 -25.07 9.11 19.27
N LYS A 821 -24.31 8.74 18.24
CA LYS A 821 -24.82 8.48 16.89
C LYS A 821 -25.55 7.14 16.88
N SER A 822 -26.87 7.18 16.69
CA SER A 822 -27.73 6.00 16.80
C SER A 822 -28.20 5.50 15.43
N PHE A 823 -28.06 4.20 15.20
CA PHE A 823 -28.69 3.49 14.08
C PHE A 823 -29.77 2.54 14.62
N VAL A 824 -30.94 2.56 13.98
CA VAL A 824 -32.02 1.59 14.24
C VAL A 824 -32.11 0.68 13.03
N ILE A 825 -31.98 -0.62 13.26
CA ILE A 825 -31.87 -1.62 12.21
C ILE A 825 -32.90 -2.71 12.46
N ASP A 826 -33.87 -2.81 11.56
CA ASP A 826 -34.77 -3.94 11.45
C ASP A 826 -34.10 -5.08 10.68
N LEU A 827 -33.97 -6.24 11.31
CA LEU A 827 -33.53 -7.47 10.68
C LEU A 827 -34.78 -8.13 10.09
N GLY A 828 -34.89 -8.08 8.76
CA GLY A 828 -36.08 -8.47 8.00
C GLY A 828 -35.79 -9.53 6.95
N GLY A 829 -36.83 -10.06 6.31
CA GLY A 829 -36.66 -11.02 5.21
C GLY A 829 -37.94 -11.33 4.46
N GLN A 830 -37.78 -11.78 3.21
CA GLN A 830 -38.86 -12.28 2.35
C GLN A 830 -38.75 -13.80 2.22
N MET A 831 -39.49 -14.54 3.05
CA MET A 831 -39.38 -16.01 3.13
C MET A 831 -39.55 -16.71 1.78
N MET A 832 -40.56 -16.31 1.00
CA MET A 832 -40.83 -16.93 -0.32
C MET A 832 -39.68 -16.75 -1.32
N LYS A 833 -38.90 -15.68 -1.21
CA LYS A 833 -37.74 -15.42 -2.06
C LYS A 833 -36.42 -15.80 -1.38
N TYR A 834 -36.46 -16.20 -0.12
CA TYR A 834 -35.27 -16.40 0.70
C TYR A 834 -34.26 -15.25 0.56
N LEU A 835 -34.75 -14.03 0.78
CA LEU A 835 -33.94 -12.80 0.78
C LEU A 835 -33.97 -12.20 2.18
N TRP A 836 -32.82 -11.76 2.67
CA TRP A 836 -32.66 -11.28 4.03
C TRP A 836 -32.06 -9.87 4.01
N SER A 837 -32.61 -8.97 4.82
CA SER A 837 -32.29 -7.55 4.75
C SER A 837 -32.02 -6.95 6.12
N MET A 838 -31.32 -5.82 6.09
CA MET A 838 -31.36 -4.84 7.15
C MET A 838 -32.18 -3.66 6.64
N ASN A 839 -33.14 -3.15 7.40
CA ASN A 839 -34.00 -2.02 7.01
C ASN A 839 -34.63 -2.14 5.61
N GLY A 840 -34.94 -3.37 5.17
CA GLY A 840 -35.52 -3.63 3.85
C GLY A 840 -34.56 -3.50 2.65
N GLU A 841 -33.28 -3.17 2.86
CA GLU A 841 -32.26 -3.13 1.80
C GLU A 841 -31.32 -4.33 1.86
N TYR A 842 -30.90 -4.80 0.69
CA TYR A 842 -30.09 -6.00 0.47
C TYR A 842 -28.71 -5.61 -0.01
N PHE A 843 -27.66 -6.19 0.57
CA PHE A 843 -26.29 -6.03 0.12
C PHE A 843 -26.05 -6.85 -1.17
N PRO A 844 -25.20 -6.39 -2.10
CA PRO A 844 -24.83 -7.17 -3.28
C PRO A 844 -24.12 -8.46 -2.88
N GLU A 845 -24.75 -9.60 -3.14
CA GLU A 845 -24.23 -10.94 -2.85
C GLU A 845 -24.72 -11.96 -3.90
N VAL A 846 -24.23 -13.21 -3.83
CA VAL A 846 -24.50 -14.27 -4.82
C VAL A 846 -26.00 -14.41 -5.18
N PHE A 847 -26.90 -14.34 -4.19
CA PHE A 847 -28.35 -14.46 -4.39
C PHE A 847 -29.12 -13.14 -4.30
N SER A 848 -28.40 -12.02 -4.19
CA SER A 848 -28.91 -10.65 -4.26
C SER A 848 -27.98 -9.73 -5.05
N PRO A 849 -27.61 -10.06 -6.31
CA PRO A 849 -26.57 -9.34 -7.06
C PRO A 849 -26.94 -7.88 -7.35
N ASP A 850 -28.24 -7.59 -7.51
CA ASP A 850 -28.75 -6.23 -7.72
C ASP A 850 -28.98 -5.46 -6.39
N GLY A 851 -28.48 -6.00 -5.27
CA GLY A 851 -28.56 -5.39 -3.96
C GLY A 851 -27.99 -3.97 -3.95
N LYS A 852 -28.62 -3.08 -3.18
CA LYS A 852 -28.19 -1.69 -2.98
C LYS A 852 -28.43 -1.32 -1.53
N ALA A 853 -27.57 -1.80 -0.66
CA ALA A 853 -27.59 -1.47 0.75
C ALA A 853 -26.81 -0.18 1.00
N THR A 854 -27.46 0.80 1.61
CA THR A 854 -26.86 2.08 1.98
C THR A 854 -25.88 1.87 3.13
N PRO A 855 -24.62 2.36 3.03
CA PRO A 855 -23.66 2.31 4.13
C PRO A 855 -24.14 3.06 5.37
N LEU A 856 -23.74 2.59 6.55
CA LEU A 856 -23.96 3.28 7.82
C LEU A 856 -22.75 4.17 8.09
N THR A 857 -22.91 5.46 7.80
CA THR A 857 -21.80 6.42 7.81
C THR A 857 -21.54 6.96 9.22
N ILE A 858 -20.28 6.96 9.67
CA ILE A 858 -19.80 7.42 10.99
C ILE A 858 -18.56 8.30 10.84
N LYS A 859 -18.20 9.08 11.86
CA LYS A 859 -16.95 9.86 11.92
C LYS A 859 -16.00 9.25 12.93
N SER A 860 -14.70 9.43 12.72
CA SER A 860 -13.70 9.03 13.71
C SER A 860 -13.98 9.70 15.07
N GLY A 861 -14.03 8.91 16.13
CA GLY A 861 -14.38 9.34 17.49
C GLY A 861 -15.88 9.31 17.82
N ASP A 862 -16.77 9.03 16.87
CA ASP A 862 -18.21 8.87 17.14
C ASP A 862 -18.45 7.78 18.21
N ARG A 863 -19.37 8.06 19.13
CA ARG A 863 -19.97 7.02 19.97
C ARG A 863 -21.16 6.44 19.23
N VAL A 864 -21.01 5.23 18.71
CA VAL A 864 -22.03 4.61 17.87
C VAL A 864 -22.90 3.68 18.72
N ARG A 865 -24.22 3.81 18.59
CA ARG A 865 -25.19 2.88 19.18
C ARG A 865 -26.02 2.22 18.09
N MET A 866 -25.95 0.89 18.04
CA MET A 866 -26.70 0.05 17.12
C MET A 866 -27.88 -0.56 17.87
N ARG A 867 -29.11 -0.33 17.39
CA ARG A 867 -30.33 -0.95 17.91
C ARG A 867 -30.88 -1.93 16.88
N LEU A 868 -30.74 -3.21 17.15
CA LEU A 868 -31.17 -4.28 16.26
C LEU A 868 -32.53 -4.81 16.71
N THR A 869 -33.52 -4.80 15.82
CA THR A 869 -34.84 -5.38 16.06
C THR A 869 -35.05 -6.53 15.08
N ASN A 870 -35.27 -7.75 15.57
CA ASN A 870 -35.51 -8.90 14.70
C ASN A 870 -37.00 -9.10 14.44
N SER A 871 -37.45 -8.71 13.25
CA SER A 871 -38.84 -8.89 12.82
C SER A 871 -39.15 -10.28 12.29
N THR A 872 -38.16 -11.16 12.15
CA THR A 872 -38.29 -12.51 11.60
C THR A 872 -38.50 -13.57 12.69
N MET A 873 -38.65 -14.83 12.27
CA MET A 873 -38.75 -15.99 13.17
C MET A 873 -37.45 -16.80 13.26
N MET A 874 -36.35 -16.30 12.66
CA MET A 874 -35.04 -16.94 12.66
C MET A 874 -34.10 -16.20 13.61
N TYR A 875 -33.11 -16.91 14.14
CA TYR A 875 -31.99 -16.27 14.85
C TYR A 875 -30.99 -15.70 13.85
N HIS A 876 -30.43 -14.53 14.16
CA HIS A 876 -29.42 -13.88 13.34
C HIS A 876 -28.18 -13.58 14.18
N PRO A 877 -27.07 -14.33 14.01
CA PRO A 877 -25.79 -13.98 14.63
C PRO A 877 -25.21 -12.79 13.89
N MET A 878 -25.21 -11.61 14.51
CA MET A 878 -24.77 -10.36 13.88
C MET A 878 -23.32 -10.08 14.25
N HIS A 879 -22.45 -10.04 13.23
CA HIS A 879 -21.01 -9.82 13.38
C HIS A 879 -20.61 -8.44 12.84
N LEU A 880 -19.74 -7.74 13.58
CA LEU A 880 -19.12 -6.48 13.17
C LEU A 880 -17.61 -6.66 13.05
N HIS A 881 -17.07 -6.35 11.88
CA HIS A 881 -15.63 -6.39 11.63
C HIS A 881 -14.90 -5.20 12.28
N GLY A 882 -13.61 -5.41 12.59
CA GLY A 882 -12.66 -4.35 12.98
C GLY A 882 -12.93 -3.64 14.30
N HIS A 883 -13.93 -4.07 15.08
CA HIS A 883 -14.29 -3.49 16.37
C HIS A 883 -14.80 -4.56 17.34
N PHE A 884 -14.53 -4.36 18.62
CA PHE A 884 -15.36 -4.93 19.67
C PHE A 884 -16.44 -3.92 20.08
N PHE A 885 -17.64 -4.41 20.31
CA PHE A 885 -18.75 -3.62 20.84
C PHE A 885 -19.14 -4.07 22.24
N ARG A 886 -19.63 -3.11 23.01
CA ARG A 886 -20.26 -3.33 24.31
C ARG A 886 -21.68 -3.80 24.10
N LEU A 887 -21.98 -5.02 24.51
CA LEU A 887 -23.32 -5.57 24.44
C LEU A 887 -24.17 -5.07 25.62
N LEU A 888 -25.29 -4.39 25.34
CA LEU A 888 -26.18 -3.86 26.35
C LEU A 888 -27.38 -4.79 26.55
N THR A 889 -27.47 -5.42 27.72
CA THR A 889 -28.44 -6.50 28.01
C THR A 889 -29.64 -6.08 28.87
N GLY A 890 -29.66 -4.85 29.39
CA GLY A 890 -30.78 -4.30 30.14
C GLY A 890 -30.94 -2.78 30.04
N ASP A 891 -31.95 -2.25 30.74
CA ASP A 891 -32.20 -0.81 30.82
C ASP A 891 -31.35 -0.15 31.92
N GLY A 892 -30.77 1.01 31.62
CA GLY A 892 -29.95 1.79 32.56
C GLY A 892 -28.44 1.66 32.38
N PRO A 893 -27.63 2.30 33.25
CA PRO A 893 -26.17 2.28 33.14
C PRO A 893 -25.59 0.88 33.31
N GLN A 894 -24.82 0.42 32.33
CA GLN A 894 -24.12 -0.87 32.35
C GLN A 894 -22.60 -0.65 32.22
N PRO A 895 -21.91 -0.26 33.31
CA PRO A 895 -20.49 0.06 33.25
C PRO A 895 -19.61 -1.15 32.95
N MET A 896 -20.08 -2.36 33.27
CA MET A 896 -19.34 -3.62 33.06
C MET A 896 -19.92 -4.43 31.89
N ALA A 897 -20.50 -3.77 30.89
CA ALA A 897 -21.01 -4.45 29.69
C ALA A 897 -19.88 -5.27 29.03
N PRO A 898 -20.12 -6.53 28.64
CA PRO A 898 -19.10 -7.36 27.99
C PRO A 898 -18.77 -6.82 26.60
N LEU A 899 -17.52 -7.00 26.18
CA LEU A 899 -17.06 -6.70 24.83
C LEU A 899 -17.19 -7.95 23.97
N LYS A 900 -17.83 -7.82 22.80
CA LYS A 900 -18.08 -8.90 21.84
C LYS A 900 -17.92 -8.37 20.43
N ASP A 901 -17.73 -9.26 19.46
CA ASP A 901 -17.79 -8.91 18.03
C ASP A 901 -18.97 -9.58 17.32
N THR A 902 -19.62 -10.55 17.96
CA THR A 902 -20.76 -11.27 17.41
C THR A 902 -21.87 -11.36 18.44
N VAL A 903 -23.12 -11.13 18.04
CA VAL A 903 -24.29 -11.29 18.93
C VAL A 903 -25.48 -11.87 18.20
N ALA A 904 -26.05 -12.95 18.75
CA ALA A 904 -27.27 -13.54 18.21
C ALA A 904 -28.53 -12.77 18.62
N VAL A 905 -29.32 -12.34 17.64
CA VAL A 905 -30.61 -11.68 17.82
C VAL A 905 -31.74 -12.67 17.53
N GLY A 906 -32.48 -13.06 18.56
CA GLY A 906 -33.57 -14.02 18.46
C GLY A 906 -34.89 -13.46 17.92
N PRO A 907 -35.86 -14.34 17.63
CA PRO A 907 -37.16 -13.94 17.08
C PRO A 907 -37.87 -12.90 17.95
N LYS A 908 -38.29 -11.78 17.33
CA LYS A 908 -38.96 -10.66 18.01
C LYS A 908 -38.15 -10.02 19.15
N GLN A 909 -36.86 -10.32 19.23
CA GLN A 909 -35.94 -9.73 20.19
C GLN A 909 -35.43 -8.38 19.67
N GLN A 910 -35.13 -7.49 20.61
CA GLN A 910 -34.34 -6.30 20.36
C GLN A 910 -33.03 -6.38 21.15
N ILE A 911 -31.91 -6.09 20.51
CA ILE A 911 -30.58 -6.04 21.12
C ILE A 911 -29.94 -4.71 20.80
N ASN A 912 -29.25 -4.12 21.79
CA ASN A 912 -28.48 -2.90 21.58
C ASN A 912 -26.99 -3.18 21.85
N PHE A 913 -26.12 -2.56 21.06
CA PHE A 913 -24.70 -2.51 21.36
C PHE A 913 -24.09 -1.15 21.04
N GLU A 914 -22.93 -0.88 21.63
CA GLU A 914 -22.19 0.38 21.43
C GLU A 914 -20.72 0.14 21.14
N PHE A 915 -20.13 0.96 20.29
CA PHE A 915 -18.69 0.98 20.06
C PHE A 915 -18.21 2.40 19.81
N THR A 916 -16.91 2.63 20.00
CA THR A 916 -16.24 3.85 19.59
C THR A 916 -15.78 3.68 18.15
N ALA A 917 -15.98 4.70 17.32
CA ALA A 917 -15.44 4.73 15.97
C ALA A 917 -13.94 5.09 15.99
N ASP A 918 -13.08 4.17 16.44
CA ASP A 918 -11.64 4.40 16.65
C ASP A 918 -10.72 3.67 15.64
N ASN A 919 -11.30 2.94 14.69
CA ASN A 919 -10.58 2.20 13.67
C ASN A 919 -11.04 2.63 12.26
N PRO A 920 -10.47 3.69 11.66
CA PRO A 920 -10.91 4.21 10.37
C PRO A 920 -10.85 3.19 9.24
N GLY A 921 -11.95 3.03 8.51
CA GLY A 921 -12.04 2.09 7.39
C GLY A 921 -13.47 1.85 6.90
N ASN A 922 -13.64 0.89 5.98
CA ASN A 922 -14.94 0.33 5.65
C ASN A 922 -15.07 -1.03 6.32
N TRP A 923 -15.98 -1.18 7.27
CA TRP A 923 -16.11 -2.41 8.06
C TRP A 923 -17.39 -3.14 7.73
N PHE A 924 -17.27 -4.44 7.47
CA PHE A 924 -18.42 -5.26 7.15
C PHE A 924 -19.24 -5.53 8.42
N PHE A 925 -20.56 -5.39 8.31
CA PHE A 925 -21.52 -5.68 9.37
C PHE A 925 -22.61 -6.58 8.81
N HIS A 926 -22.64 -7.84 9.20
CA HIS A 926 -23.47 -8.85 8.53
C HIS A 926 -24.01 -9.92 9.45
N CYS A 927 -25.00 -10.66 8.96
CA CYS A 927 -25.45 -11.89 9.58
C CYS A 927 -24.45 -13.00 9.27
N HIS A 928 -23.95 -13.70 10.29
CA HIS A 928 -23.03 -14.83 10.20
C HIS A 928 -23.80 -16.16 10.09
N ASN A 929 -25.04 -16.10 9.61
CA ASN A 929 -25.63 -17.23 8.92
C ASN A 929 -25.28 -17.05 7.44
N LEU A 930 -24.44 -17.94 6.90
CA LEU A 930 -23.86 -17.82 5.57
C LEU A 930 -24.92 -17.66 4.47
N TYR A 931 -26.06 -18.35 4.62
CA TYR A 931 -27.16 -18.29 3.65
C TYR A 931 -28.00 -17.02 3.78
N HIS A 932 -28.00 -16.39 4.96
CA HIS A 932 -28.58 -15.06 5.14
C HIS A 932 -27.66 -13.99 4.53
N LEU A 933 -26.35 -14.11 4.72
CA LEU A 933 -25.34 -13.25 4.08
C LEU A 933 -25.44 -13.35 2.56
N ALA A 934 -25.35 -14.56 1.99
CA ALA A 934 -25.40 -14.80 0.54
C ALA A 934 -26.70 -14.29 -0.13
N SER A 935 -27.75 -14.05 0.67
CA SER A 935 -29.04 -13.49 0.27
C SER A 935 -29.23 -11.99 0.62
N GLY A 936 -28.18 -11.32 1.07
CA GLY A 936 -28.08 -9.86 1.16
C GLY A 936 -28.12 -9.24 2.56
N MET A 937 -28.04 -10.02 3.64
CA MET A 937 -28.16 -9.49 5.00
C MET A 937 -26.87 -8.87 5.54
N ALA A 938 -26.45 -7.78 4.92
CA ALA A 938 -25.25 -7.05 5.29
C ALA A 938 -25.36 -5.52 5.11
N ARG A 939 -24.41 -4.83 5.73
CA ARG A 939 -24.12 -3.41 5.62
C ARG A 939 -22.62 -3.16 5.70
N VAL A 940 -22.21 -1.98 5.25
CA VAL A 940 -20.87 -1.45 5.48
C VAL A 940 -20.98 -0.31 6.47
N ILE A 941 -20.23 -0.37 7.56
CA ILE A 941 -19.95 0.78 8.41
C ILE A 941 -18.85 1.59 7.71
N ARG A 942 -19.13 2.84 7.35
CA ARG A 942 -18.21 3.69 6.57
C ARG A 942 -17.78 4.90 7.37
N TYR A 943 -16.49 5.15 7.45
CA TYR A 943 -15.95 6.38 8.03
C TYR A 943 -16.02 7.54 7.01
N GLU A 944 -16.47 8.72 7.46
CA GLU A 944 -16.36 9.99 6.70
C GLU A 944 -14.90 10.44 6.69
N VAL A 945 -14.41 10.80 5.50
CA VAL A 945 -13.06 11.32 5.27
C VAL A 945 -13.11 12.82 5.09
#